data_AF-A0A2E6JH79-F1
#
_entry.id   AF-A0A2E6JH79-F1
#
_cell.length_a   1.000
_cell.length_b   1.000
_cell.length_c   1.000
_cell.angle_alpha   90.00
_cell.angle_beta   90.00
_cell.angle_gamma   90.00
#
_symmetry.space_group_name_H-M   'P 1'
#
loop_
_entity.id
_entity.type
_entity.pdbx_description
1 polymer ?
#
loop_
_entity_poly.entity_id
_entity_poly.type
_entity_poly.pdbx_seq_one_letter_code
_entity_poly.pdbx_strand_id
1 'polypeptide(L)'
;MSIKQEERYYNVLKLNKWFAISSLLFTAFWILTFADDYNRPWKKYQSDFRKMEIENVRKKLTDQRAILSDNSEYQQLLSDLESRKSELSNQSEKVKNIEQQLADIEGDVYASNQDYQFAKADLDAAKYALEESRYGSGDASKANKTYADLKKKTDEAFLVAEKKQSLADSLQNELKVLNSFIKQTNDALYTIDGEKQLLERQLSKLDPEAMSFANKIANIVRDVPVVDFIDPYYEVKQVVVNDLEDDLVYMGMPKVDRCITCHVGIDKKGYEDAPQPYTTHPRLEEFVGGSSPHPSAEYGCTTCHAGRGRGTDFTSSGHMPKNEEQAKEWKEKYNWEALHYWGNKMLPTQYTEAGCFKCHSDNMPIKGAEKLSLGMSTFEKAGCYTCHSMDRWGEEYPKAGPSLYKVASKTTKDWTYRWIMEPRAFRHNTWMPHFFKKGNNSSPEDLLRTEQETLAMTEYLFESSSDYDMERNRQKGDPINGELLVSSLGCLGCHEIQPEPDPDYDPSLQNLRLEQGPNLIGVGSKTDREWLFNWLKNPYTYHPGTKMPNLRLTDQEASDIASYLLANKNDEFDATPVPDVNEEVLNEISSDFLSQLNSSTQVKNLLEEMSTKEKLLYSGENLIGHYGCYSCHNIQGFEDKKPIGISLNYEGSKLITKLDFGFWHDKIPHTKWDWFYNKINQPEKYDLIPNDDGTISVKELKPLEKYSLIQ
;
A
#
# COMPACT_ATOMS: atom_id res chain seq x y z
N MET A 1 56.63 -49.75 44.45
CA MET A 1 56.93 -48.33 44.70
C MET A 1 55.61 -47.59 44.73
N SER A 2 55.26 -47.08 45.90
CA SER A 2 53.99 -46.43 46.24
C SER A 2 53.73 -45.22 45.34
N ILE A 3 52.59 -45.20 44.64
CA ILE A 3 52.05 -43.96 44.06
C ILE A 3 51.43 -43.21 45.23
N LYS A 4 52.16 -42.19 45.70
CA LYS A 4 51.71 -41.19 46.67
C LYS A 4 50.28 -40.75 46.32
N GLN A 5 49.35 -40.99 47.23
CA GLN A 5 48.12 -40.20 47.32
C GLN A 5 48.54 -38.77 47.64
N GLU A 6 48.63 -37.92 46.62
CA GLU A 6 48.64 -36.48 46.84
C GLU A 6 47.38 -36.10 47.63
N GLU A 7 47.56 -35.33 48.70
CA GLU A 7 46.50 -34.75 49.51
C GLU A 7 45.60 -33.84 48.64
N ARG A 8 44.64 -34.44 47.96
CA ARG A 8 43.60 -33.71 47.23
C ARG A 8 42.27 -34.07 47.89
N TYR A 9 41.52 -33.06 48.31
CA TYR A 9 40.20 -33.19 48.97
C TYR A 9 39.12 -33.88 48.09
N TYR A 10 39.45 -34.35 46.89
CA TYR A 10 38.55 -34.99 45.94
C TYR A 10 39.23 -36.12 45.14
N ASN A 11 38.44 -37.12 44.74
CA ASN A 11 38.90 -38.26 43.94
C ASN A 11 39.09 -37.85 42.46
N VAL A 12 40.34 -37.80 42.01
CA VAL A 12 40.74 -37.36 40.65
C VAL A 12 40.11 -38.22 39.55
N LEU A 13 40.00 -39.55 39.73
CA LEU A 13 39.38 -40.43 38.74
C LEU A 13 37.87 -40.16 38.61
N LYS A 14 37.20 -39.86 39.73
CA LYS A 14 35.77 -39.49 39.73
C LYS A 14 35.58 -38.13 39.06
N LEU A 15 36.46 -37.15 39.33
CA LEU A 15 36.45 -35.84 38.69
C LEU A 15 36.65 -35.94 37.18
N ASN A 16 37.66 -36.68 36.72
CA ASN A 16 37.94 -36.87 35.29
C ASN A 16 36.77 -37.56 34.56
N LYS A 17 36.10 -38.53 35.19
CA LYS A 17 34.89 -39.16 34.62
C LYS A 17 33.74 -38.14 34.47
N TRP A 18 33.47 -37.33 35.49
CA TRP A 18 32.43 -36.30 35.40
C TRP A 18 32.79 -35.20 34.42
N PHE A 19 34.08 -34.82 34.31
CA PHE A 19 34.56 -33.88 33.30
C PHE A 19 34.37 -34.44 31.88
N ALA A 20 34.69 -35.72 31.65
CA ALA A 20 34.46 -36.35 30.35
C ALA A 20 32.96 -36.45 30.00
N ILE A 21 32.11 -36.85 30.95
CA ILE A 21 30.65 -36.92 30.75
C ILE A 21 30.07 -35.52 30.47
N SER A 22 30.42 -34.52 31.27
CA SER A 22 29.95 -33.15 31.06
C SER A 22 30.46 -32.55 29.74
N SER A 23 31.70 -32.85 29.33
CA SER A 23 32.24 -32.43 28.02
C SER A 23 31.49 -33.08 26.86
N LEU A 24 31.14 -34.37 26.97
CA LEU A 24 30.33 -35.06 25.95
C LEU A 24 28.91 -34.50 25.88
N LEU A 25 28.26 -34.27 27.03
CA LEU A 25 26.94 -33.65 27.09
C LEU A 25 26.94 -32.22 26.53
N PHE A 26 27.95 -31.43 26.87
CA PHE A 26 28.12 -30.08 26.34
C PHE A 26 28.36 -30.08 24.83
N THR A 27 29.18 -31.01 24.33
CA THR A 27 29.40 -31.19 22.89
C THR A 27 28.10 -31.59 22.18
N ALA A 28 27.36 -32.55 22.74
CA ALA A 28 26.07 -32.96 22.19
C ALA A 28 25.06 -31.80 22.18
N PHE A 29 25.00 -31.02 23.26
CA PHE A 29 24.16 -29.82 23.33
C PHE A 29 24.55 -28.80 22.27
N TRP A 30 25.84 -28.51 22.09
CA TRP A 30 26.32 -27.62 21.02
C TRP A 30 25.95 -28.14 19.64
N ILE A 31 26.13 -29.43 19.36
CA ILE A 31 25.73 -30.03 18.08
C ILE A 31 24.22 -29.85 17.86
N LEU A 32 23.39 -30.05 18.88
CA LEU A 32 21.96 -29.81 18.79
C LEU A 32 21.62 -28.34 18.55
N THR A 33 22.27 -27.41 19.24
CA THR A 33 22.07 -25.96 19.04
C THR A 33 22.48 -25.54 17.63
N PHE A 34 23.63 -25.99 17.14
CA PHE A 34 24.05 -25.72 15.76
C PHE A 34 23.12 -26.36 14.73
N ALA A 35 22.63 -27.58 14.98
CA ALA A 35 21.67 -28.24 14.10
C ALA A 35 20.34 -27.49 14.05
N ASP A 36 19.85 -27.01 15.19
CA ASP A 36 18.62 -26.20 15.29
C ASP A 36 18.80 -24.84 14.59
N ASP A 37 19.92 -24.15 14.84
CA ASP A 37 20.24 -22.86 14.23
C ASP A 37 20.43 -22.97 12.70
N TYR A 38 21.01 -24.06 12.22
CA TYR A 38 21.22 -24.32 10.80
C TYR A 38 19.91 -24.67 10.07
N ASN A 39 18.99 -25.40 10.72
CA ASN A 39 17.72 -25.86 10.16
C ASN A 39 16.60 -24.81 10.28
N ARG A 40 16.85 -23.62 9.72
CA ARG A 40 15.86 -22.54 9.74
C ARG A 40 14.64 -22.87 8.85
N PRO A 41 13.40 -22.53 9.29
CA PRO A 41 12.18 -22.84 8.55
C PRO A 41 12.15 -22.34 7.10
N TRP A 42 12.78 -21.19 6.82
CA TRP A 42 12.78 -20.58 5.48
C TRP A 42 13.50 -21.42 4.41
N LYS A 43 14.54 -22.20 4.80
CA LYS A 43 15.32 -23.03 3.86
C LYS A 43 14.44 -24.06 3.15
N LYS A 44 13.41 -24.57 3.82
CA LYS A 44 12.45 -25.52 3.25
C LYS A 44 11.75 -24.93 2.02
N TYR A 45 11.32 -23.67 2.08
CA TYR A 45 10.61 -23.04 0.96
C TYR A 45 11.50 -22.92 -0.28
N GLN A 46 12.77 -22.55 -0.12
CA GLN A 46 13.70 -22.46 -1.25
C GLN A 46 14.03 -23.83 -1.84
N SER A 47 14.23 -24.84 -0.98
CA SER A 47 14.43 -26.22 -1.39
C SER A 47 13.24 -26.77 -2.18
N ASP A 48 12.01 -26.57 -1.68
CA ASP A 48 10.80 -27.07 -2.34
C ASP A 48 10.55 -26.33 -3.67
N PHE A 49 10.72 -25.01 -3.71
CA PHE A 49 10.64 -24.24 -4.96
C PHE A 49 11.65 -24.70 -6.00
N ARG A 50 12.88 -24.98 -5.60
CA ARG A 50 13.92 -25.45 -6.51
C ARG A 50 13.53 -26.77 -7.18
N LYS A 51 12.89 -27.71 -6.46
CA LYS A 51 12.38 -28.95 -7.07
C LYS A 51 11.36 -28.63 -8.17
N MET A 52 10.42 -27.74 -7.90
CA MET A 52 9.44 -27.28 -8.89
C MET A 52 10.09 -26.55 -10.07
N GLU A 53 11.11 -25.72 -9.81
CA GLU A 53 11.84 -25.02 -10.86
C GLU A 53 12.60 -26.00 -11.77
N ILE A 54 13.22 -27.04 -11.20
CA ILE A 54 13.87 -28.12 -11.96
C ILE A 54 12.84 -28.84 -12.83
N GLU A 55 11.69 -29.24 -12.28
CA GLU A 55 10.62 -29.91 -13.03
C GLU A 55 10.08 -29.03 -14.16
N ASN A 56 9.84 -27.75 -13.89
CA ASN A 56 9.37 -26.77 -14.88
C ASN A 56 10.38 -26.57 -16.01
N VAL A 57 11.67 -26.41 -15.67
CA VAL A 57 12.75 -26.27 -16.66
C VAL A 57 12.89 -27.56 -17.49
N ARG A 58 12.83 -28.75 -16.87
CA ARG A 58 12.88 -30.04 -17.57
C ARG A 58 11.71 -30.19 -18.54
N LYS A 59 10.50 -29.79 -18.15
CA LYS A 59 9.32 -29.80 -19.02
C LYS A 59 9.50 -28.86 -20.21
N LYS A 60 9.83 -27.59 -19.95
CA LYS A 60 10.10 -26.59 -21.02
C LYS A 60 11.20 -27.05 -21.97
N LEU A 61 12.26 -27.66 -21.44
CA LEU A 61 13.34 -28.21 -22.25
C LEU A 61 12.88 -29.39 -23.13
N THR A 62 11.99 -30.24 -22.61
CA THR A 62 11.41 -31.35 -23.37
C THR A 62 10.52 -30.84 -24.50
N ASP A 63 9.67 -29.85 -24.21
CA ASP A 63 8.81 -29.20 -25.21
C ASP A 63 9.65 -28.53 -26.29
N GLN A 64 10.70 -27.78 -25.91
CA GLN A 64 11.60 -27.14 -26.87
C GLN A 64 12.37 -28.16 -27.71
N ARG A 65 12.80 -29.28 -27.13
CA ARG A 65 13.44 -30.36 -27.88
C ARG A 65 12.51 -30.98 -28.91
N ALA A 66 11.21 -31.12 -28.59
CA ALA A 66 10.22 -31.61 -29.54
C ALA A 66 9.97 -30.61 -30.69
N ILE A 67 9.87 -29.31 -30.39
CA ILE A 67 9.74 -28.25 -31.41
C ILE A 67 10.96 -28.25 -32.34
N LEU A 68 12.16 -28.37 -31.78
CA LEU A 68 13.41 -28.40 -32.56
C LEU A 68 13.58 -29.70 -33.35
N SER A 69 13.08 -30.85 -32.87
CA SER A 69 13.16 -32.10 -33.63
C SER A 69 12.33 -32.05 -34.92
N ASP A 70 11.24 -31.29 -34.92
CA ASP A 70 10.35 -31.11 -36.08
C ASP A 70 10.82 -29.99 -37.02
N ASN A 71 11.80 -29.18 -36.61
CA ASN A 71 12.34 -28.09 -37.41
C ASN A 71 13.39 -28.61 -38.42
N SER A 72 13.02 -28.61 -39.71
CA SER A 72 13.87 -29.10 -40.79
C SER A 72 15.17 -28.31 -40.98
N GLU A 73 15.14 -26.99 -40.78
CA GLU A 73 16.31 -26.11 -40.85
C GLU A 73 17.31 -26.43 -39.72
N TYR A 74 16.81 -26.66 -38.51
CA TYR A 74 17.64 -27.07 -37.38
C TYR A 74 18.29 -28.45 -37.59
N GLN A 75 17.53 -29.44 -38.11
CA GLN A 75 18.10 -30.76 -38.43
C GLN A 75 19.17 -30.68 -39.52
N GLN A 76 18.96 -29.84 -40.52
CA GLN A 76 19.95 -29.61 -41.58
C GLN A 76 21.21 -28.96 -41.01
N LEU A 77 21.08 -27.93 -40.18
CA LEU A 77 22.23 -27.28 -39.52
C LEU A 77 22.99 -28.22 -38.59
N LEU A 78 22.31 -29.14 -37.90
CA LEU A 78 22.98 -30.19 -37.10
C LEU A 78 23.78 -31.15 -37.99
N SER A 79 23.20 -31.60 -39.11
CA SER A 79 23.90 -32.47 -40.07
C SER A 79 25.09 -31.77 -40.72
N ASP A 80 24.93 -30.49 -41.08
CA ASP A 80 26.00 -29.66 -41.60
C ASP A 80 27.12 -29.50 -40.56
N LEU A 81 26.77 -29.23 -39.29
CA LEU A 81 27.75 -29.12 -38.20
C LEU A 81 28.54 -30.44 -38.03
N GLU A 82 27.88 -31.59 -38.06
CA GLU A 82 28.52 -32.90 -37.94
C GLU A 82 29.46 -33.18 -39.12
N SER A 83 29.01 -32.89 -40.35
CA SER A 83 29.81 -33.00 -41.56
C SER A 83 31.05 -32.10 -41.51
N ARG A 84 30.90 -30.84 -41.09
CA ARG A 84 32.01 -29.89 -40.94
C ARG A 84 32.97 -30.27 -39.80
N LYS A 85 32.47 -30.82 -38.70
CA LYS A 85 33.33 -31.37 -37.62
C LYS A 85 34.13 -32.57 -38.11
N SER A 86 33.53 -33.44 -38.91
CA SER A 86 34.22 -34.57 -39.54
C SER A 86 35.29 -34.10 -40.53
N GLU A 87 34.98 -33.09 -41.33
CA GLU A 87 35.94 -32.46 -42.26
C GLU A 87 37.12 -31.81 -41.51
N LEU A 88 36.86 -31.12 -40.39
CA LEU A 88 37.92 -30.58 -39.53
C LEU A 88 38.72 -31.69 -38.82
N SER A 89 38.07 -32.78 -38.41
CA SER A 89 38.73 -33.95 -37.83
C SER A 89 39.70 -34.61 -38.82
N ASN A 90 39.35 -34.65 -40.11
CA ASN A 90 40.27 -35.09 -41.17
C ASN A 90 41.45 -34.13 -41.38
N GLN A 91 41.33 -32.87 -40.96
CA GLN A 91 42.41 -31.88 -40.91
C GLN A 91 43.05 -31.76 -39.52
N SER A 92 42.76 -32.68 -38.59
CA SER A 92 43.23 -32.62 -37.20
C SER A 92 44.75 -32.55 -37.08
N GLU A 93 45.49 -33.25 -37.95
CA GLU A 93 46.95 -33.14 -37.99
C GLU A 93 47.42 -31.74 -38.41
N LYS A 94 46.72 -31.09 -39.34
CA LYS A 94 47.02 -29.72 -39.77
C LYS A 94 46.71 -28.71 -38.67
N VAL A 95 45.56 -28.83 -38.01
CA VAL A 95 45.16 -27.98 -36.87
C VAL A 95 46.16 -28.14 -35.73
N LYS A 96 46.50 -29.37 -35.36
CA LYS A 96 47.48 -29.67 -34.30
C LYS A 96 48.87 -29.11 -34.61
N ASN A 97 49.29 -29.16 -35.87
CA ASN A 97 50.55 -28.56 -36.31
C ASN A 97 50.53 -27.03 -36.19
N ILE A 98 49.45 -26.37 -36.62
CA ILE A 98 49.29 -24.92 -36.45
C ILE A 98 49.25 -24.54 -34.97
N GLU A 99 48.51 -25.27 -34.13
CA GLU A 99 48.45 -25.04 -32.68
C GLU A 99 49.82 -25.21 -32.01
N GLN A 100 50.60 -26.21 -32.42
CA GLN A 100 51.95 -26.43 -31.92
C GLN A 100 52.89 -25.29 -32.35
N GLN A 101 52.84 -24.88 -33.62
CA GLN A 101 53.59 -23.72 -34.12
C GLN A 101 53.18 -22.42 -33.41
N LEU A 102 51.89 -22.29 -33.05
CA LEU A 102 51.37 -21.16 -32.28
C LEU A 102 51.96 -21.14 -30.87
N ALA A 103 51.95 -22.27 -30.18
CA ALA A 103 52.49 -22.39 -28.83
C ALA A 103 54.01 -22.09 -28.81
N ASP A 104 54.74 -22.56 -29.82
CA ASP A 104 56.17 -22.29 -29.96
C ASP A 104 56.45 -20.80 -30.27
N ILE A 105 55.70 -20.19 -31.21
CA ILE A 105 55.90 -18.78 -31.57
C ILE A 105 55.41 -17.81 -30.49
N GLU A 106 54.40 -18.15 -29.71
CA GLU A 106 53.87 -17.31 -28.63
C GLU A 106 54.91 -17.07 -27.53
N GLY A 107 55.69 -18.11 -27.17
CA GLY A 107 56.83 -17.94 -26.26
C GLY A 107 57.90 -17.01 -26.84
N ASP A 108 58.13 -17.10 -28.14
CA ASP A 108 59.07 -16.25 -28.88
C ASP A 108 58.60 -14.79 -29.02
N VAL A 109 57.30 -14.58 -29.23
CA VAL A 109 56.62 -13.28 -29.23
C VAL A 109 56.75 -12.64 -27.85
N TYR A 110 56.46 -13.40 -26.79
CA TYR A 110 56.58 -12.91 -25.42
C TYR A 110 58.02 -12.44 -25.13
N ALA A 111 59.02 -13.26 -25.44
CA ALA A 111 60.43 -12.92 -25.22
C ALA A 111 60.86 -11.69 -26.02
N SER A 112 60.56 -11.64 -27.33
CA SER A 112 60.96 -10.51 -28.19
C SER A 112 60.23 -9.20 -27.85
N ASN A 113 58.97 -9.27 -27.44
CA ASN A 113 58.24 -8.09 -26.96
C ASN A 113 58.83 -7.60 -25.63
N GLN A 114 59.21 -8.51 -24.73
CA GLN A 114 59.89 -8.14 -23.49
C GLN A 114 61.24 -7.44 -23.76
N ASP A 115 62.05 -7.97 -24.69
CA ASP A 115 63.30 -7.33 -25.12
C ASP A 115 63.07 -5.92 -25.70
N TYR A 116 62.03 -5.75 -26.52
CA TYR A 116 61.62 -4.43 -27.03
C TYR A 116 61.19 -3.48 -25.91
N GLN A 117 60.39 -3.93 -24.93
CA GLN A 117 59.99 -3.09 -23.80
C GLN A 117 61.19 -2.66 -22.95
N PHE A 118 62.18 -3.54 -22.74
CA PHE A 118 63.42 -3.17 -22.04
C PHE A 118 64.24 -2.15 -22.85
N ALA A 119 64.46 -2.39 -24.15
CA ALA A 119 65.16 -1.44 -25.01
C ALA A 119 64.44 -0.09 -25.11
N LYS A 120 63.10 -0.08 -25.05
CA LYS A 120 62.30 1.14 -25.02
C LYS A 120 62.44 1.90 -23.70
N ALA A 121 62.43 1.20 -22.56
CA ALA A 121 62.65 1.81 -21.26
C ALA A 121 64.05 2.48 -21.17
N ASP A 122 65.09 1.82 -21.69
CA ASP A 122 66.44 2.40 -21.79
C ASP A 122 66.47 3.63 -22.71
N LEU A 123 65.76 3.59 -23.84
CA LEU A 123 65.64 4.72 -24.76
C LEU A 123 64.90 5.90 -24.13
N ASP A 124 63.83 5.66 -23.38
CA ASP A 124 63.06 6.69 -22.70
C ASP A 124 63.89 7.36 -21.58
N ALA A 125 64.69 6.59 -20.85
CA ALA A 125 65.66 7.12 -19.90
C ALA A 125 66.73 7.99 -20.59
N ALA A 126 67.27 7.53 -21.72
CA ALA A 126 68.23 8.31 -22.50
C ALA A 126 67.61 9.57 -23.14
N LYS A 127 66.34 9.52 -23.52
CA LYS A 127 65.57 10.68 -24.00
C LYS A 127 65.42 11.72 -22.90
N TYR A 128 65.05 11.31 -21.69
CA TYR A 128 64.98 12.20 -20.53
C TYR A 128 66.33 12.86 -20.24
N ALA A 129 67.41 12.08 -20.22
CA ALA A 129 68.76 12.62 -20.02
C ALA A 129 69.18 13.60 -21.15
N LEU A 130 68.78 13.35 -22.40
CA LEU A 130 69.00 14.27 -23.52
C LEU A 130 68.19 15.57 -23.33
N GLU A 131 66.94 15.48 -22.91
CA GLU A 131 66.09 16.64 -22.61
C GLU A 131 66.67 17.46 -21.45
N GLU A 132 67.11 16.83 -20.36
CA GLU A 132 67.77 17.48 -19.22
C GLU A 132 69.07 18.19 -19.63
N SER A 133 69.89 17.57 -20.48
CA SER A 133 71.14 18.16 -20.98
C SER A 133 70.95 19.42 -21.83
N ARG A 134 69.75 19.61 -22.40
CA ARG A 134 69.40 20.83 -23.15
C ARG A 134 69.08 22.02 -22.24
N TYR A 135 68.83 21.80 -20.95
CA TYR A 135 68.54 22.83 -19.94
C TYR A 135 69.72 23.13 -19.00
N GLY A 136 70.93 22.64 -19.32
CA GLY A 136 72.19 23.06 -18.66
C GLY A 136 72.86 22.03 -17.75
N SER A 137 72.29 20.83 -17.57
CA SER A 137 72.85 19.77 -16.74
C SER A 137 73.42 18.62 -17.61
N GLY A 138 74.75 18.57 -17.78
CA GLY A 138 75.44 17.46 -18.44
C GLY A 138 75.93 17.74 -19.88
N ASP A 139 76.59 16.74 -20.50
CA ASP A 139 77.14 16.84 -21.86
C ASP A 139 76.09 16.43 -22.91
N ALA A 140 75.49 17.43 -23.55
CA ALA A 140 74.46 17.25 -24.57
C ALA A 140 74.94 16.47 -25.82
N SER A 141 76.23 16.55 -26.17
CA SER A 141 76.79 15.81 -27.31
C SER A 141 76.87 14.31 -26.97
N LYS A 142 77.28 13.98 -25.75
CA LYS A 142 77.31 12.60 -25.26
C LYS A 142 75.91 12.02 -25.11
N ALA A 143 74.96 12.77 -24.53
CA ALA A 143 73.57 12.35 -24.40
C ALA A 143 72.90 12.09 -25.76
N ASN A 144 73.15 12.95 -26.76
CA ASN A 144 72.60 12.78 -28.11
C ASN A 144 73.14 11.52 -28.81
N LYS A 145 74.43 11.22 -28.63
CA LYS A 145 75.03 10.00 -29.16
C LYS A 145 74.43 8.74 -28.51
N THR A 146 74.31 8.73 -27.18
CA THR A 146 73.68 7.61 -26.45
C THR A 146 72.23 7.40 -26.86
N TYR A 147 71.45 8.48 -27.02
CA TYR A 147 70.08 8.40 -27.51
C TYR A 147 70.02 7.82 -28.93
N ALA A 148 70.88 8.27 -29.85
CA ALA A 148 70.92 7.76 -31.22
C ALA A 148 71.29 6.26 -31.27
N ASP A 149 72.27 5.83 -30.47
CA ASP A 149 72.70 4.43 -30.40
C ASP A 149 71.62 3.53 -29.80
N LEU A 150 70.95 3.96 -28.73
CA LEU A 150 69.83 3.22 -28.13
C LEU A 150 68.61 3.21 -29.03
N LYS A 151 68.31 4.32 -29.71
CA LYS A 151 67.19 4.39 -30.66
C LYS A 151 67.34 3.32 -31.74
N LYS A 152 68.55 3.17 -32.30
CA LYS A 152 68.83 2.14 -33.29
C LYS A 152 68.56 0.73 -32.74
N LYS A 153 68.99 0.44 -31.50
CA LYS A 153 68.76 -0.87 -30.86
C LYS A 153 67.27 -1.11 -30.57
N THR A 154 66.54 -0.09 -30.13
CA THR A 154 65.10 -0.19 -29.88
C THR A 154 64.33 -0.41 -31.20
N ASP A 155 64.69 0.31 -32.27
CA ASP A 155 64.11 0.11 -33.60
C ASP A 155 64.39 -1.32 -34.11
N GLU A 156 65.61 -1.84 -33.92
CA GLU A 156 65.96 -3.23 -34.26
C GLU A 156 65.16 -4.26 -33.46
N ALA A 157 65.01 -4.06 -32.15
CA ALA A 157 64.21 -4.93 -31.27
C ALA A 157 62.71 -4.89 -31.63
N PHE A 158 62.18 -3.72 -31.98
CA PHE A 158 60.81 -3.55 -32.45
C PHE A 158 60.55 -4.34 -33.73
N LEU A 159 61.42 -4.25 -34.73
CA LEU A 159 61.27 -4.99 -35.99
C LEU A 159 61.28 -6.51 -35.78
N VAL A 160 62.07 -7.00 -34.83
CA VAL A 160 62.09 -8.43 -34.46
C VAL A 160 60.77 -8.84 -33.81
N ALA A 161 60.28 -8.06 -32.84
CA ALA A 161 59.01 -8.32 -32.16
C ALA A 161 57.81 -8.25 -33.12
N GLU A 162 57.75 -7.24 -33.99
CA GLU A 162 56.71 -7.06 -35.00
C GLU A 162 56.67 -8.22 -35.99
N LYS A 163 57.85 -8.69 -36.45
CA LYS A 163 57.93 -9.83 -37.37
C LYS A 163 57.41 -11.12 -36.72
N LYS A 164 57.76 -11.37 -35.46
CA LYS A 164 57.28 -12.54 -34.71
C LYS A 164 55.78 -12.46 -34.43
N GLN A 165 55.28 -11.29 -34.05
CA GLN A 165 53.84 -11.04 -33.85
C GLN A 165 53.06 -11.25 -35.15
N SER A 166 53.53 -10.71 -36.27
CA SER A 166 52.89 -10.88 -37.57
C SER A 166 52.79 -12.35 -38.00
N LEU A 167 53.79 -13.16 -37.65
CA LEU A 167 53.76 -14.61 -37.91
C LEU A 167 52.73 -15.31 -37.02
N ALA A 168 52.67 -14.97 -35.72
CA ALA A 168 51.66 -15.48 -34.80
C ALA A 168 50.25 -15.10 -35.26
N ASP A 169 50.03 -13.84 -35.67
CA ASP A 169 48.75 -13.36 -36.19
C ASP A 169 48.35 -14.09 -37.48
N SER A 170 49.31 -14.41 -38.35
CA SER A 170 49.06 -15.19 -39.56
C SER A 170 48.58 -16.61 -39.23
N LEU A 171 49.22 -17.28 -38.28
CA LEU A 171 48.84 -18.62 -37.82
C LEU A 171 47.48 -18.60 -37.10
N GLN A 172 47.23 -17.60 -36.26
CA GLN A 172 45.93 -17.39 -35.62
C GLN A 172 44.82 -17.14 -36.65
N ASN A 173 45.10 -16.35 -37.69
CA ASN A 173 44.15 -16.12 -38.77
C ASN A 173 43.87 -17.39 -39.59
N GLU A 174 44.88 -18.22 -39.85
CA GLU A 174 44.67 -19.52 -40.51
C GLU A 174 43.77 -20.43 -39.66
N LEU A 175 44.01 -20.51 -38.35
CA LEU A 175 43.18 -21.26 -37.41
C LEU A 175 41.75 -20.70 -37.31
N LYS A 176 41.61 -19.36 -37.33
CA LYS A 176 40.31 -18.68 -37.32
C LYS A 176 39.52 -18.96 -38.59
N VAL A 177 40.15 -18.99 -39.77
CA VAL A 177 39.51 -19.33 -41.04
C VAL A 177 39.11 -20.82 -41.07
N LEU A 178 39.96 -21.71 -40.56
CA LEU A 178 39.63 -23.13 -40.45
C LEU A 178 38.41 -23.37 -39.53
N ASN A 179 38.27 -22.57 -38.47
CA ASN A 179 37.15 -22.66 -37.53
C ASN A 179 35.96 -21.72 -37.87
N SER A 180 36.07 -20.84 -38.87
CA SER A 180 35.05 -19.81 -39.11
C SER A 180 33.70 -20.41 -39.51
N PHE A 181 33.73 -21.50 -40.28
CA PHE A 181 32.52 -22.20 -40.69
C PHE A 181 31.81 -22.86 -39.50
N ILE A 182 32.56 -23.49 -38.58
CA ILE A 182 31.99 -24.05 -37.34
C ILE A 182 31.37 -22.95 -36.48
N LYS A 183 32.06 -21.81 -36.35
CA LYS A 183 31.54 -20.67 -35.62
C LYS A 183 30.24 -20.13 -36.25
N GLN A 184 30.21 -19.93 -37.56
CA GLN A 184 29.02 -19.47 -38.27
C GLN A 184 27.84 -20.44 -38.12
N THR A 185 28.08 -21.75 -38.22
CA THR A 185 27.03 -22.77 -38.00
C THR A 185 26.55 -22.77 -36.54
N ASN A 186 27.44 -22.61 -35.56
CA ASN A 186 27.05 -22.49 -34.14
C ASN A 186 26.25 -21.21 -33.85
N ASP A 187 26.62 -20.07 -34.46
CA ASP A 187 25.89 -18.81 -34.32
C ASP A 187 24.48 -18.90 -34.94
N ALA A 188 24.37 -19.56 -36.10
CA ALA A 188 23.08 -19.87 -36.75
C ALA A 188 22.23 -20.83 -35.90
N LEU A 189 22.84 -21.88 -35.35
CA LEU A 189 22.16 -22.79 -34.41
C LEU A 189 21.65 -22.05 -33.18
N TYR A 190 22.47 -21.20 -32.56
CA TYR A 190 22.07 -20.41 -31.38
C TYR A 190 20.87 -19.49 -31.66
N THR A 191 20.72 -19.00 -32.90
CA THR A 191 19.54 -18.20 -33.29
C THR A 191 18.24 -19.02 -33.25
N ILE A 192 18.32 -20.34 -33.46
CA ILE A 192 17.18 -21.25 -33.50
C ILE A 192 17.00 -21.99 -32.17
N ASP A 193 18.07 -22.46 -31.54
CA ASP A 193 18.06 -23.26 -30.32
C ASP A 193 18.52 -22.51 -29.06
N GLY A 194 18.68 -21.19 -29.15
CA GLY A 194 19.13 -20.34 -28.05
C GLY A 194 18.31 -20.54 -26.78
N GLU A 195 16.99 -20.64 -26.88
CA GLU A 195 16.11 -20.93 -25.74
C GLU A 195 16.42 -22.30 -25.09
N LYS A 196 16.65 -23.34 -25.89
CA LYS A 196 17.06 -24.66 -25.40
C LYS A 196 18.42 -24.56 -24.69
N GLN A 197 19.40 -23.89 -25.28
CA GLN A 197 20.72 -23.72 -24.67
C GLN A 197 20.64 -22.94 -23.34
N LEU A 198 19.77 -21.93 -23.26
CA LEU A 198 19.50 -21.19 -22.02
C LEU A 198 18.90 -22.09 -20.95
N LEU A 199 17.91 -22.92 -21.30
CA LEU A 199 17.29 -23.89 -20.40
C LEU A 199 18.28 -24.97 -19.93
N GLU A 200 19.14 -25.48 -20.82
CA GLU A 200 20.20 -26.45 -20.47
C GLU A 200 21.23 -25.84 -19.52
N ARG A 201 21.65 -24.60 -19.78
CA ARG A 201 22.55 -23.87 -18.89
C ARG A 201 21.89 -23.61 -17.54
N GLN A 202 20.61 -23.25 -17.51
CA GLN A 202 19.86 -23.08 -16.26
C GLN A 202 19.78 -24.41 -15.48
N LEU A 203 19.47 -25.52 -16.16
CA LEU A 203 19.42 -26.84 -15.53
C LEU A 203 20.79 -27.26 -14.97
N SER A 204 21.88 -26.98 -15.68
CA SER A 204 23.25 -27.28 -15.22
C SER A 204 23.65 -26.55 -13.92
N LYS A 205 22.97 -25.45 -13.58
CA LYS A 205 23.18 -24.70 -12.34
C LYS A 205 22.18 -25.05 -11.24
N LEU A 206 20.99 -25.52 -11.61
CA LEU A 206 19.90 -25.79 -10.68
C LEU A 206 19.83 -27.25 -10.26
N ASP A 207 20.07 -28.20 -11.16
CA ASP A 207 19.82 -29.62 -10.94
C ASP A 207 21.12 -30.37 -10.62
N PRO A 208 21.27 -30.94 -9.41
CA PRO A 208 22.43 -31.74 -9.06
C PRO A 208 22.68 -32.89 -10.04
N GLU A 209 21.64 -33.50 -10.62
CA GLU A 209 21.82 -34.62 -11.56
C GLU A 209 22.53 -34.17 -12.85
N ALA A 210 22.23 -32.96 -13.33
CA ALA A 210 22.78 -32.34 -14.52
C ALA A 210 24.12 -31.60 -14.29
N MET A 211 24.60 -31.51 -13.05
CA MET A 211 25.86 -30.85 -12.70
C MET A 211 27.10 -31.70 -13.00
N SER A 212 28.22 -31.03 -13.30
CA SER A 212 29.54 -31.66 -13.37
C SER A 212 29.97 -32.23 -12.02
N PHE A 213 30.85 -33.23 -12.02
CA PHE A 213 31.37 -33.86 -10.80
C PHE A 213 32.04 -32.84 -9.85
N ALA A 214 32.81 -31.89 -10.38
CA ALA A 214 33.42 -30.82 -9.60
C ALA A 214 32.37 -29.92 -8.91
N ASN A 215 31.28 -29.58 -9.62
CA ASN A 215 30.19 -28.76 -9.07
C ASN A 215 29.37 -29.50 -8.00
N LYS A 216 29.19 -30.82 -8.14
CA LYS A 216 28.55 -31.67 -7.13
C LYS A 216 29.32 -31.66 -5.80
N ILE A 217 30.64 -31.82 -5.87
CA ILE A 217 31.52 -31.79 -4.68
C ILE A 217 31.55 -30.39 -4.07
N ALA A 218 31.62 -29.34 -4.89
CA ALA A 218 31.57 -27.96 -4.42
C ALA A 218 30.28 -27.66 -3.64
N ASN A 219 29.11 -28.11 -4.11
CA ASN A 219 27.84 -27.92 -3.40
C ASN A 219 27.80 -28.65 -2.05
N ILE A 220 28.29 -29.89 -1.99
CA ILE A 220 28.32 -30.68 -0.74
C ILE A 220 29.22 -30.01 0.30
N VAL A 221 30.36 -29.46 -0.10
CA VAL A 221 31.31 -28.80 0.80
C VAL A 221 30.79 -27.42 1.27
N ARG A 222 30.05 -26.70 0.41
CA ARG A 222 29.41 -25.41 0.75
C ARG A 222 28.25 -25.56 1.73
N ASP A 223 27.49 -26.64 1.65
CA ASP A 223 26.35 -26.90 2.55
C ASP A 223 26.75 -27.36 3.97
N VAL A 224 28.04 -27.51 4.28
CA VAL A 224 28.48 -27.93 5.63
C VAL A 224 28.37 -26.74 6.62
N PRO A 225 27.90 -26.96 7.87
CA PRO A 225 27.93 -25.92 8.90
C PRO A 225 29.31 -25.27 9.00
N VAL A 226 29.35 -23.94 9.11
CA VAL A 226 30.58 -23.10 9.13
C VAL A 226 31.22 -22.81 7.77
N VAL A 227 30.97 -23.56 6.70
CA VAL A 227 31.48 -23.22 5.34
C VAL A 227 30.43 -22.45 4.50
N ASP A 228 29.16 -22.56 4.90
CA ASP A 228 27.97 -21.90 4.31
C ASP A 228 28.06 -20.36 4.26
N PHE A 229 28.93 -19.69 5.04
CA PHE A 229 29.00 -18.21 5.04
C PHE A 229 29.72 -17.61 3.82
N ILE A 230 30.48 -18.40 3.05
CA ILE A 230 31.31 -17.89 1.94
C ILE A 230 30.50 -17.75 0.64
N ASP A 231 29.56 -18.66 0.39
CA ASP A 231 28.67 -18.68 -0.79
C ASP A 231 27.51 -19.68 -0.54
N PRO A 232 26.52 -19.30 0.30
CA PRO A 232 25.46 -20.20 0.75
C PRO A 232 24.56 -20.65 -0.40
N TYR A 233 24.21 -21.93 -0.42
CA TYR A 233 23.33 -22.48 -1.46
C TYR A 233 21.88 -21.98 -1.32
N TYR A 234 21.43 -21.79 -0.08
CA TYR A 234 20.17 -21.14 0.26
C TYR A 234 20.46 -19.92 1.11
N GLU A 235 19.95 -18.76 0.71
CA GLU A 235 20.27 -17.50 1.37
C GLU A 235 19.01 -16.68 1.70
N VAL A 236 19.13 -15.84 2.74
CA VAL A 236 18.10 -14.85 3.04
C VAL A 236 18.20 -13.74 2.00
N LYS A 237 17.19 -13.65 1.15
CA LYS A 237 17.08 -12.58 0.16
C LYS A 237 16.55 -11.32 0.84
N GLN A 238 17.30 -10.24 0.74
CA GLN A 238 16.98 -8.99 1.43
C GLN A 238 16.94 -7.82 0.45
N VAL A 239 15.86 -7.05 0.52
CA VAL A 239 15.68 -5.76 -0.15
C VAL A 239 15.72 -4.66 0.90
N VAL A 240 16.46 -3.58 0.64
CA VAL A 240 16.59 -2.43 1.53
C VAL A 240 16.03 -1.21 0.83
N VAL A 241 14.95 -0.65 1.37
CA VAL A 241 14.29 0.54 0.84
C VAL A 241 14.79 1.74 1.63
N ASN A 242 15.69 2.52 1.03
CA ASN A 242 16.38 3.60 1.74
C ASN A 242 15.48 4.83 1.98
N ASP A 243 14.50 5.06 1.11
CA ASP A 243 13.61 6.23 1.18
C ASP A 243 12.44 6.06 2.17
N LEU A 244 12.32 4.87 2.78
CA LEU A 244 11.32 4.57 3.80
C LEU A 244 12.01 4.09 5.07
N GLU A 245 11.67 4.70 6.20
CA GLU A 245 12.25 4.36 7.48
C GLU A 245 11.26 3.63 8.38
N ASP A 246 11.76 2.63 9.12
CA ASP A 246 11.10 2.07 10.29
C ASP A 246 11.72 2.70 11.55
N ASP A 247 10.88 3.17 12.47
CA ASP A 247 11.34 3.64 13.78
C ASP A 247 11.74 2.45 14.66
N LEU A 248 13.04 2.23 14.80
CA LEU A 248 13.62 1.24 15.70
C LEU A 248 14.32 1.95 16.84
N VAL A 249 13.60 2.15 17.96
CA VAL A 249 14.13 2.78 19.17
C VAL A 249 14.60 4.22 18.91
N TYR A 250 13.75 5.02 18.28
CA TYR A 250 14.00 6.42 17.92
C TYR A 250 15.13 6.63 16.91
N MET A 251 15.54 5.56 16.22
CA MET A 251 16.45 5.61 15.08
C MET A 251 15.67 5.30 13.81
N GLY A 252 15.66 6.25 12.89
CA GLY A 252 15.15 6.06 11.52
C GLY A 252 16.06 5.09 10.79
N MET A 253 15.66 3.83 10.73
CA MET A 253 16.42 2.79 10.04
C MET A 253 15.77 2.52 8.69
N PRO A 254 16.54 2.37 7.60
CA PRO A 254 16.00 1.95 6.32
C PRO A 254 15.15 0.69 6.47
N LYS A 255 14.00 0.70 5.79
CA LYS A 255 13.08 -0.41 5.80
C LYS A 255 13.71 -1.62 5.11
N VAL A 256 13.58 -2.77 5.74
CA VAL A 256 14.17 -4.03 5.27
C VAL A 256 13.09 -5.05 5.01
N ASP A 257 13.10 -5.62 3.81
CA ASP A 257 12.18 -6.66 3.38
C ASP A 257 12.92 -7.96 3.07
N ARG A 258 12.37 -9.09 3.54
CA ARG A 258 12.90 -10.44 3.30
C ARG A 258 11.83 -11.40 2.79
N CYS A 259 10.68 -10.91 2.36
CA CYS A 259 9.53 -11.74 1.99
C CYS A 259 9.86 -12.70 0.84
N ILE A 260 10.66 -12.24 -0.13
CA ILE A 260 11.15 -13.04 -1.26
C ILE A 260 12.12 -14.17 -0.87
N THR A 261 12.50 -14.28 0.41
CA THR A 261 13.22 -15.45 0.94
C THR A 261 12.35 -16.70 0.91
N CYS A 262 11.04 -16.57 1.20
CA CYS A 262 10.07 -17.67 1.15
C CYS A 262 9.18 -17.59 -0.09
N HIS A 263 8.79 -16.38 -0.51
CA HIS A 263 7.98 -16.12 -1.71
C HIS A 263 8.83 -16.05 -2.97
N VAL A 264 9.64 -17.08 -3.20
CA VAL A 264 10.69 -17.09 -4.25
C VAL A 264 10.18 -17.09 -5.70
N GLY A 265 8.89 -17.35 -5.92
CA GLY A 265 8.24 -17.29 -7.23
C GLY A 265 7.47 -15.99 -7.51
N ILE A 266 7.38 -15.08 -6.53
CA ILE A 266 6.44 -13.95 -6.59
C ILE A 266 6.71 -12.99 -7.75
N ASP A 267 7.98 -12.80 -8.11
CA ASP A 267 8.45 -11.91 -9.19
C ASP A 267 8.84 -12.69 -10.47
N LYS A 268 8.56 -13.99 -10.52
CA LYS A 268 8.89 -14.87 -11.65
C LYS A 268 7.64 -15.23 -12.43
N LYS A 269 7.69 -15.08 -13.76
CA LYS A 269 6.65 -15.59 -14.67
C LYS A 269 6.70 -17.12 -14.78
N GLY A 270 5.56 -17.76 -14.95
CA GLY A 270 5.44 -19.22 -15.15
C GLY A 270 5.24 -20.03 -13.85
N TYR A 271 4.87 -19.37 -12.76
CA TYR A 271 4.48 -19.97 -11.48
C TYR A 271 3.10 -19.48 -11.02
N GLU A 272 2.26 -19.01 -11.94
CA GLU A 272 0.93 -18.49 -11.66
C GLU A 272 0.00 -19.55 -11.06
N ASP A 273 0.18 -20.82 -11.46
CA ASP A 273 -0.57 -21.98 -10.95
C ASP A 273 0.16 -22.71 -9.80
N ALA A 274 1.32 -22.21 -9.36
CA ALA A 274 2.07 -22.84 -8.28
C ALA A 274 1.34 -22.66 -6.93
N PRO A 275 1.43 -23.62 -6.00
CA PRO A 275 0.80 -23.48 -4.69
C PRO A 275 1.47 -22.37 -3.87
N GLN A 276 0.71 -21.72 -2.99
CA GLN A 276 1.26 -20.74 -2.04
C GLN A 276 2.32 -21.40 -1.13
N PRO A 277 3.46 -20.74 -0.85
CA PRO A 277 3.79 -19.33 -1.15
C PRO A 277 4.53 -19.07 -2.48
N TYR A 278 4.58 -20.05 -3.38
CA TYR A 278 5.40 -20.00 -4.61
C TYR A 278 4.73 -19.33 -5.81
N THR A 279 3.46 -18.97 -5.65
CA THR A 279 2.64 -18.39 -6.70
C THR A 279 3.21 -17.04 -7.18
N THR A 280 3.24 -16.84 -8.49
CA THR A 280 3.55 -15.55 -9.11
C THR A 280 2.55 -14.48 -8.66
N HIS A 281 3.00 -13.23 -8.54
CA HIS A 281 2.12 -12.13 -8.19
C HIS A 281 1.00 -11.96 -9.24
N PRO A 282 -0.29 -11.84 -8.83
CA PRO A 282 -1.41 -11.76 -9.77
C PRO A 282 -1.30 -10.60 -10.77
N ARG A 283 -0.61 -9.54 -10.36
CA ARG A 283 -0.38 -8.31 -11.13
C ARG A 283 1.13 -8.09 -11.28
N LEU A 284 1.82 -9.05 -11.92
CA LEU A 284 3.29 -9.09 -12.01
C LEU A 284 3.86 -7.83 -12.65
N GLU A 285 3.44 -7.51 -13.87
CA GLU A 285 3.98 -6.39 -14.65
C GLU A 285 3.58 -5.02 -14.08
N GLU A 286 2.48 -4.95 -13.32
CA GLU A 286 2.02 -3.70 -12.71
C GLU A 286 2.73 -3.37 -11.40
N PHE A 287 3.21 -4.38 -10.66
CA PHE A 287 3.87 -4.16 -9.37
C PHE A 287 5.26 -4.80 -9.26
N VAL A 288 5.37 -6.12 -9.08
CA VAL A 288 6.64 -6.70 -8.56
C VAL A 288 7.63 -7.17 -9.63
N GLY A 289 7.21 -7.21 -10.90
CA GLY A 289 8.05 -7.66 -12.02
C GLY A 289 9.23 -6.74 -12.29
N GLY A 290 10.29 -7.27 -12.90
CA GLY A 290 11.54 -6.51 -13.13
C GLY A 290 11.39 -5.26 -14.01
N SER A 291 10.39 -5.24 -14.90
CA SER A 291 10.07 -4.09 -15.78
C SER A 291 8.90 -3.24 -15.26
N SER A 292 8.42 -3.56 -14.07
CA SER A 292 7.27 -2.89 -13.46
C SER A 292 7.63 -1.47 -12.99
N PRO A 293 6.64 -0.57 -12.83
CA PRO A 293 6.84 0.66 -12.06
C PRO A 293 7.21 0.44 -10.59
N HIS A 294 7.00 -0.75 -10.00
CA HIS A 294 7.32 -1.03 -8.59
C HIS A 294 8.17 -2.29 -8.32
N PRO A 295 9.30 -2.52 -9.00
CA PRO A 295 10.01 -3.80 -8.96
C PRO A 295 10.29 -4.27 -7.52
N SER A 296 10.11 -5.57 -7.26
CA SER A 296 10.31 -6.16 -5.92
C SER A 296 11.68 -5.83 -5.32
N ALA A 297 12.71 -5.76 -6.17
CA ALA A 297 14.09 -5.49 -5.81
C ALA A 297 14.34 -4.05 -5.31
N GLU A 298 13.43 -3.11 -5.62
CA GLU A 298 13.56 -1.70 -5.22
C GLU A 298 12.56 -1.34 -4.10
N TYR A 299 11.33 -1.83 -4.20
CA TYR A 299 10.25 -1.43 -3.29
C TYR A 299 10.01 -2.40 -2.13
N GLY A 300 10.41 -3.67 -2.27
CA GLY A 300 10.08 -4.73 -1.31
C GLY A 300 8.56 -4.99 -1.18
N CYS A 301 8.18 -6.04 -0.45
CA CYS A 301 6.77 -6.43 -0.30
C CYS A 301 6.06 -5.66 0.82
N THR A 302 6.74 -5.44 1.95
CA THR A 302 6.21 -4.81 3.16
C THR A 302 5.91 -3.32 3.00
N THR A 303 6.37 -2.68 1.92
CA THR A 303 5.98 -1.31 1.57
C THR A 303 4.48 -1.22 1.33
N CYS A 304 3.93 -2.15 0.54
CA CYS A 304 2.50 -2.27 0.24
C CYS A 304 1.76 -3.11 1.29
N HIS A 305 2.34 -4.23 1.71
CA HIS A 305 1.66 -5.22 2.56
C HIS A 305 1.82 -4.99 4.07
N ALA A 306 2.67 -4.04 4.51
CA ALA A 306 3.08 -3.92 5.91
C ALA A 306 3.67 -5.23 6.48
N GLY A 307 3.65 -5.40 7.80
CA GLY A 307 4.27 -6.55 8.47
C GLY A 307 5.69 -6.28 8.90
N ARG A 308 6.37 -7.35 9.31
CA ARG A 308 7.75 -7.29 9.81
C ARG A 308 8.69 -7.82 8.74
N GLY A 309 9.20 -6.94 7.88
CA GLY A 309 10.03 -7.34 6.74
C GLY A 309 11.36 -8.03 7.11
N ARG A 310 11.84 -7.88 8.36
CA ARG A 310 13.00 -8.64 8.88
C ARG A 310 12.68 -10.07 9.31
N GLY A 311 11.39 -10.44 9.38
CA GLY A 311 10.94 -11.78 9.74
C GLY A 311 11.43 -12.83 8.74
N THR A 312 11.67 -14.05 9.24
CA THR A 312 12.20 -15.18 8.44
C THR A 312 11.40 -16.45 8.64
N ASP A 313 10.23 -16.35 9.26
CA ASP A 313 9.25 -17.44 9.37
C ASP A 313 7.83 -16.87 9.20
N PHE A 314 6.85 -17.76 9.22
CA PHE A 314 5.46 -17.41 8.98
C PHE A 314 4.93 -16.41 10.02
N THR A 315 5.14 -16.66 11.31
CA THR A 315 4.62 -15.81 12.38
C THR A 315 5.46 -14.55 12.55
N SER A 316 6.79 -14.64 12.50
CA SER A 316 7.70 -13.52 12.71
C SER A 316 7.66 -12.47 11.62
N SER A 317 7.22 -12.81 10.40
CA SER A 317 6.94 -11.85 9.33
C SER A 317 5.67 -11.02 9.58
N GLY A 318 4.88 -11.40 10.58
CA GLY A 318 3.66 -10.68 10.99
C GLY A 318 2.47 -10.94 10.07
N HIS A 319 2.41 -12.12 9.42
CA HIS A 319 1.25 -12.52 8.61
C HIS A 319 -0.04 -12.44 9.43
N MET A 320 -1.09 -11.92 8.81
CA MET A 320 -2.41 -11.79 9.42
C MET A 320 -3.47 -12.47 8.56
N PRO A 321 -4.39 -13.24 9.18
CA PRO A 321 -5.49 -13.86 8.47
C PRO A 321 -6.52 -12.80 8.06
N LYS A 322 -7.27 -13.10 7.00
CA LYS A 322 -8.37 -12.27 6.49
C LYS A 322 -9.59 -12.25 7.40
N ASN A 323 -9.82 -13.33 8.16
CA ASN A 323 -10.97 -13.55 9.02
C ASN A 323 -10.68 -14.60 10.11
N GLU A 324 -11.64 -14.80 11.02
CA GLU A 324 -11.50 -15.74 12.15
C GLU A 324 -11.39 -17.21 11.70
N GLU A 325 -12.06 -17.60 10.62
CA GLU A 325 -11.98 -18.96 10.06
C GLU A 325 -10.55 -19.28 9.60
N GLN A 326 -9.94 -18.37 8.84
CA GLN A 326 -8.56 -18.52 8.41
C GLN A 326 -7.59 -18.47 9.60
N ALA A 327 -7.89 -17.67 10.64
CA ALA A 327 -7.10 -17.65 11.86
C ALA A 327 -7.07 -19.03 12.54
N LYS A 328 -8.21 -19.73 12.59
CA LYS A 328 -8.31 -21.10 13.13
C LYS A 328 -7.52 -22.10 12.27
N GLU A 329 -7.70 -22.04 10.94
CA GLU A 329 -6.94 -22.87 10.00
C GLU A 329 -5.42 -22.68 10.18
N TRP A 330 -4.96 -21.42 10.26
CA TRP A 330 -3.53 -21.11 10.40
C TRP A 330 -2.97 -21.52 11.77
N LYS A 331 -3.78 -21.45 12.83
CA LYS A 331 -3.39 -21.95 14.14
C LYS A 331 -3.15 -23.46 14.12
N GLU A 332 -4.00 -24.21 13.44
CA GLU A 332 -3.83 -25.67 13.30
C GLU A 332 -2.66 -26.04 12.37
N LYS A 333 -2.54 -25.36 11.23
CA LYS A 333 -1.58 -25.72 10.18
C LYS A 333 -0.17 -25.19 10.42
N TYR A 334 -0.04 -24.00 10.99
CA TYR A 334 1.23 -23.28 11.11
C TYR A 334 1.58 -22.90 12.55
N ASN A 335 0.77 -23.30 13.55
CA ASN A 335 0.88 -22.82 14.93
C ASN A 335 0.92 -21.28 14.99
N TRP A 336 0.08 -20.64 14.17
CA TRP A 336 0.04 -19.20 14.04
C TRP A 336 -0.52 -18.53 15.30
N GLU A 337 0.11 -17.42 15.68
CA GLU A 337 -0.38 -16.48 16.69
C GLU A 337 -0.05 -15.06 16.26
N ALA A 338 -0.91 -14.09 16.60
CA ALA A 338 -0.63 -12.70 16.27
C ALA A 338 0.53 -12.18 17.12
N LEU A 339 1.52 -11.53 16.49
CA LEU A 339 2.62 -10.88 17.20
C LEU A 339 2.08 -9.76 18.10
N HIS A 340 2.01 -10.02 19.41
CA HIS A 340 1.39 -9.11 20.37
C HIS A 340 2.06 -7.72 20.42
N TYR A 341 3.39 -7.68 20.40
CA TYR A 341 4.17 -6.44 20.52
C TYR A 341 4.52 -5.78 19.19
N TRP A 342 4.14 -6.36 18.05
CA TRP A 342 4.40 -5.78 16.74
C TRP A 342 3.17 -4.98 16.29
N GLY A 343 3.23 -3.65 16.42
CA GLY A 343 2.11 -2.76 16.12
C GLY A 343 1.76 -2.68 14.63
N ASN A 344 2.74 -2.86 13.73
CA ASN A 344 2.57 -2.77 12.28
C ASN A 344 2.41 -4.16 11.65
N LYS A 345 1.35 -4.86 12.06
CA LYS A 345 1.01 -6.19 11.53
C LYS A 345 0.80 -6.13 10.00
N MET A 346 1.02 -7.25 9.31
CA MET A 346 0.79 -7.31 7.86
C MET A 346 -0.68 -7.06 7.57
N LEU A 347 -0.95 -6.30 6.51
CA LEU A 347 -2.30 -6.05 6.03
C LEU A 347 -2.83 -7.32 5.36
N PRO A 348 -3.99 -7.83 5.79
CA PRO A 348 -4.73 -8.82 5.02
C PRO A 348 -4.96 -8.32 3.58
N THR A 349 -5.04 -9.26 2.62
CA THR A 349 -5.11 -8.94 1.18
C THR A 349 -6.19 -7.91 0.82
N GLN A 350 -7.32 -7.89 1.53
CA GLN A 350 -8.40 -6.93 1.28
C GLN A 350 -8.08 -5.46 1.65
N TYR A 351 -7.00 -5.23 2.41
CA TYR A 351 -6.58 -3.91 2.89
C TYR A 351 -5.25 -3.44 2.30
N THR A 352 -4.62 -4.22 1.41
CA THR A 352 -3.27 -3.92 0.90
C THR A 352 -3.20 -2.66 0.06
N GLU A 353 -4.30 -2.27 -0.58
CA GLU A 353 -4.42 -0.99 -1.31
C GLU A 353 -4.18 0.22 -0.40
N ALA A 354 -4.41 0.12 0.92
CA ALA A 354 -4.07 1.18 1.86
C ALA A 354 -2.58 1.53 1.85
N GLY A 355 -1.71 0.59 1.46
CA GLY A 355 -0.28 0.83 1.30
C GLY A 355 0.05 1.85 0.20
N CYS A 356 -0.79 1.96 -0.84
CA CYS A 356 -0.58 2.88 -1.96
C CYS A 356 -0.64 4.36 -1.51
N PHE A 357 -1.42 4.66 -0.47
CA PHE A 357 -1.60 6.01 0.03
C PHE A 357 -0.28 6.66 0.52
N LYS A 358 0.70 5.85 0.93
CA LYS A 358 2.00 6.35 1.45
C LYS A 358 2.75 7.23 0.46
N CYS A 359 2.64 6.94 -0.83
CA CYS A 359 3.34 7.68 -1.89
C CYS A 359 2.37 8.39 -2.85
N HIS A 360 1.13 7.90 -2.96
CA HIS A 360 0.14 8.43 -3.90
C HIS A 360 -0.95 9.29 -3.23
N SER A 361 -0.72 9.80 -2.01
CA SER A 361 -1.70 10.61 -1.28
C SER A 361 -2.29 11.73 -2.12
N ASP A 362 -1.47 12.39 -2.95
CA ASP A 362 -1.88 13.60 -3.68
C ASP A 362 -2.40 13.32 -5.10
N ASN A 363 -2.30 12.08 -5.57
CA ASN A 363 -2.59 11.69 -6.96
C ASN A 363 -3.74 10.69 -7.05
N MET A 364 -4.93 11.12 -6.65
CA MET A 364 -6.16 10.32 -6.71
C MET A 364 -6.96 10.65 -7.98
N PRO A 365 -7.61 9.67 -8.66
CA PRO A 365 -7.65 8.25 -8.33
C PRO A 365 -6.40 7.47 -8.78
N ILE A 366 -6.12 6.36 -8.11
CA ILE A 366 -4.95 5.51 -8.37
C ILE A 366 -5.38 4.24 -9.13
N LYS A 367 -4.78 4.01 -10.30
CA LYS A 367 -4.98 2.77 -11.06
C LYS A 367 -4.44 1.58 -10.27
N GLY A 368 -5.24 0.53 -10.11
CA GLY A 368 -4.88 -0.67 -9.34
C GLY A 368 -5.07 -0.56 -7.82
N ALA A 369 -5.58 0.59 -7.35
CA ALA A 369 -6.02 0.81 -5.98
C ALA A 369 -7.42 1.48 -5.97
N GLU A 370 -8.36 0.83 -6.65
CA GLU A 370 -9.72 1.30 -6.84
C GLU A 370 -10.49 1.41 -5.53
N LYS A 371 -10.29 0.49 -4.56
CA LYS A 371 -10.95 0.56 -3.25
C LYS A 371 -10.39 1.69 -2.38
N LEU A 372 -9.07 1.93 -2.43
CA LEU A 372 -8.50 3.12 -1.79
C LEU A 372 -9.09 4.40 -2.40
N SER A 373 -9.21 4.44 -3.73
CA SER A 373 -9.80 5.57 -4.45
C SER A 373 -11.26 5.81 -4.12
N LEU A 374 -12.02 4.74 -4.02
CA LEU A 374 -13.40 4.74 -3.57
C LEU A 374 -13.49 5.25 -2.12
N GLY A 375 -12.71 4.67 -1.20
CA GLY A 375 -12.70 5.04 0.22
C GLY A 375 -12.39 6.52 0.45
N MET A 376 -11.40 7.07 -0.28
CA MET A 376 -11.06 8.49 -0.24
C MET A 376 -12.20 9.38 -0.74
N SER A 377 -12.84 8.99 -1.83
CA SER A 377 -13.97 9.74 -2.41
C SER A 377 -15.20 9.69 -1.50
N THR A 378 -15.46 8.55 -0.86
CA THR A 378 -16.50 8.41 0.15
C THR A 378 -16.20 9.26 1.39
N PHE A 379 -14.95 9.30 1.84
CA PHE A 379 -14.52 10.15 2.97
C PHE A 379 -14.75 11.64 2.67
N GLU A 380 -14.38 12.09 1.48
CA GLU A 380 -14.61 13.46 1.03
C GLU A 380 -16.11 13.77 0.90
N LYS A 381 -16.87 12.86 0.30
CA LYS A 381 -18.32 13.03 0.09
C LYS A 381 -19.10 13.04 1.38
N ALA A 382 -18.76 12.16 2.32
CA ALA A 382 -19.34 12.14 3.66
C ALA A 382 -18.96 13.39 4.48
N GLY A 383 -17.99 14.17 4.03
CA GLY A 383 -17.58 15.40 4.70
C GLY A 383 -16.83 15.13 6.00
N CYS A 384 -16.13 14.01 6.14
CA CYS A 384 -15.45 13.66 7.39
C CYS A 384 -14.47 14.75 7.84
N TYR A 385 -13.82 15.44 6.89
CA TYR A 385 -12.90 16.56 7.13
C TYR A 385 -13.57 17.82 7.72
N THR A 386 -14.90 17.92 7.64
CA THR A 386 -15.63 19.10 8.14
C THR A 386 -15.81 19.05 9.66
N CYS A 387 -15.97 17.85 10.22
CA CYS A 387 -15.95 17.62 11.66
C CYS A 387 -14.54 17.33 12.17
N HIS A 388 -13.72 16.59 11.41
CA HIS A 388 -12.37 16.20 11.79
C HIS A 388 -11.31 17.02 11.07
N SER A 389 -10.57 17.84 11.80
CA SER A 389 -9.51 18.66 11.21
C SER A 389 -8.40 17.83 10.56
N MET A 390 -8.02 18.22 9.33
CA MET A 390 -6.98 17.55 8.55
C MET A 390 -6.17 18.54 7.71
N ASP A 391 -4.87 18.30 7.57
CA ASP A 391 -3.95 19.19 6.85
C ASP A 391 -4.27 19.24 5.34
N ARG A 392 -4.79 18.14 4.80
CA ARG A 392 -5.17 18.03 3.38
C ARG A 392 -6.35 18.95 3.01
N TRP A 393 -7.28 19.17 3.94
CA TRP A 393 -8.50 19.95 3.72
C TRP A 393 -8.53 21.14 4.67
N GLY A 394 -8.03 22.28 4.20
CA GLY A 394 -8.05 23.53 4.96
C GLY A 394 -9.44 24.17 5.06
N GLU A 395 -9.52 25.30 5.76
CA GLU A 395 -10.77 26.04 6.00
C GLU A 395 -11.45 26.58 4.72
N GLU A 396 -10.73 26.63 3.59
CA GLU A 396 -11.26 27.05 2.29
C GLU A 396 -12.20 26.01 1.66
N TYR A 397 -12.15 24.75 2.11
CA TYR A 397 -13.03 23.72 1.58
C TYR A 397 -14.48 23.94 2.04
N PRO A 398 -15.47 23.77 1.14
CA PRO A 398 -16.86 23.99 1.48
C PRO A 398 -17.32 22.98 2.54
N LYS A 399 -18.19 23.43 3.44
CA LYS A 399 -18.85 22.52 4.38
C LYS A 399 -19.72 21.52 3.61
N ALA A 400 -19.86 20.31 4.15
CA ALA A 400 -20.52 19.20 3.47
C ALA A 400 -22.05 19.34 3.46
N GLY A 401 -22.62 19.94 4.50
CA GLY A 401 -24.04 20.24 4.59
C GLY A 401 -24.38 21.56 3.89
N PRO A 402 -25.65 21.73 3.45
CA PRO A 402 -26.12 23.00 2.91
C PRO A 402 -26.06 24.11 3.97
N SER A 403 -25.89 25.36 3.52
CA SER A 403 -26.08 26.52 4.39
C SER A 403 -27.49 26.55 4.98
N LEU A 404 -27.58 26.84 6.28
CA LEU A 404 -28.81 26.99 7.04
C LEU A 404 -29.14 28.46 7.34
N TYR A 405 -28.34 29.42 6.85
CA TYR A 405 -28.57 30.86 7.06
C TYR A 405 -29.96 31.35 6.67
N LYS A 406 -30.62 30.68 5.72
CA LYS A 406 -31.94 31.05 5.18
C LYS A 406 -32.93 29.89 5.27
N VAL A 407 -32.76 29.00 6.25
CA VAL A 407 -33.55 27.76 6.34
C VAL A 407 -35.05 28.03 6.47
N ALA A 408 -35.43 29.08 7.21
CA ALA A 408 -36.84 29.43 7.44
C ALA A 408 -37.60 29.85 6.17
N SER A 409 -36.89 30.31 5.13
CA SER A 409 -37.48 30.64 3.83
C SER A 409 -37.68 29.43 2.91
N LYS A 410 -37.11 28.28 3.26
CA LYS A 410 -37.05 27.08 2.42
C LYS A 410 -37.92 25.95 2.94
N THR A 411 -37.97 25.77 4.26
CA THR A 411 -38.63 24.64 4.91
C THR A 411 -39.57 25.11 6.01
N THR A 412 -40.38 24.19 6.53
CA THR A 412 -41.22 24.43 7.72
C THR A 412 -40.53 23.91 8.98
N LYS A 413 -40.93 24.42 10.16
CA LYS A 413 -40.41 23.94 11.46
C LYS A 413 -40.64 22.43 11.59
N ASP A 414 -41.85 21.96 11.31
CA ASP A 414 -42.19 20.55 11.40
C ASP A 414 -41.34 19.66 10.47
N TRP A 415 -41.10 20.11 9.24
CA TRP A 415 -40.22 19.37 8.32
C TRP A 415 -38.79 19.30 8.87
N THR A 416 -38.26 20.42 9.35
CA THR A 416 -36.90 20.49 9.90
C THR A 416 -36.75 19.63 11.14
N TYR A 417 -37.75 19.62 12.04
CA TYR A 417 -37.79 18.75 13.20
C TYR A 417 -37.70 17.27 12.79
N ARG A 418 -38.60 16.82 11.90
CA ARG A 418 -38.62 15.42 11.45
C ARG A 418 -37.33 15.03 10.72
N TRP A 419 -36.76 15.95 9.96
CA TRP A 419 -35.50 15.74 9.27
C TRP A 419 -34.32 15.57 10.23
N ILE A 420 -34.25 16.37 11.30
CA ILE A 420 -33.21 16.21 12.33
C ILE A 420 -33.39 14.90 13.10
N MET A 421 -34.64 14.52 13.41
CA MET A 421 -34.95 13.27 14.11
C MET A 421 -34.51 12.04 13.30
N GLU A 422 -34.88 11.96 12.02
CA GLU A 422 -34.66 10.76 11.21
C GLU A 422 -34.50 11.09 9.71
N PRO A 423 -33.31 11.58 9.27
CA PRO A 423 -33.11 12.01 7.89
C PRO A 423 -33.42 10.93 6.84
N ARG A 424 -33.13 9.66 7.17
CA ARG A 424 -33.32 8.53 6.26
C ARG A 424 -34.78 8.11 6.07
N ALA A 425 -35.68 8.50 6.97
CA ALA A 425 -37.13 8.33 6.77
C ALA A 425 -37.66 9.24 5.65
N PHE A 426 -36.97 10.36 5.38
CA PHE A 426 -37.30 11.22 4.24
C PHE A 426 -36.56 10.80 2.97
N ARG A 427 -35.26 10.48 3.07
CA ARG A 427 -34.40 10.10 1.95
C ARG A 427 -33.42 8.99 2.32
N HIS A 428 -33.59 7.81 1.72
CA HIS A 428 -32.77 6.63 2.02
C HIS A 428 -31.26 6.85 1.80
N ASN A 429 -30.88 7.59 0.75
CA ASN A 429 -29.49 7.85 0.37
C ASN A 429 -28.93 9.20 0.86
N THR A 430 -29.53 9.79 1.91
CA THR A 430 -28.98 11.02 2.50
C THR A 430 -27.66 10.77 3.24
N TRP A 431 -26.73 11.72 3.08
CA TRP A 431 -25.44 11.76 3.78
C TRP A 431 -25.53 12.46 5.15
N MET A 432 -26.67 13.06 5.49
CA MET A 432 -26.87 13.63 6.83
C MET A 432 -26.86 12.49 7.87
N PRO A 433 -25.96 12.53 8.88
CA PRO A 433 -25.91 11.52 9.92
C PRO A 433 -27.22 11.44 10.71
N HIS A 434 -27.53 10.24 11.20
CA HIS A 434 -28.67 10.00 12.09
C HIS A 434 -28.14 10.01 13.53
N PHE A 435 -28.38 11.10 14.27
CA PHE A 435 -27.85 11.30 15.63
C PHE A 435 -28.71 10.63 16.71
N PHE A 436 -29.99 10.46 16.42
CA PHE A 436 -31.01 10.03 17.37
C PHE A 436 -31.49 8.61 17.08
N LYS A 437 -32.26 8.02 18.02
CA LYS A 437 -32.79 6.65 17.92
C LYS A 437 -31.69 5.61 17.65
N LYS A 438 -30.50 5.83 18.21
CA LYS A 438 -29.35 4.92 18.18
C LYS A 438 -29.26 4.11 19.46
N GLY A 439 -28.41 3.08 19.46
CA GLY A 439 -28.31 2.13 20.57
C GLY A 439 -28.01 2.77 21.94
N ASN A 440 -27.43 3.97 21.97
CA ASN A 440 -27.11 4.73 23.19
C ASN A 440 -28.15 5.83 23.55
N ASN A 441 -29.17 6.08 22.72
CA ASN A 441 -30.19 7.11 22.96
C ASN A 441 -31.60 6.73 22.41
N SER A 442 -31.98 5.46 22.53
CA SER A 442 -33.27 4.94 22.03
C SER A 442 -34.22 4.45 23.11
N SER A 443 -33.90 4.60 24.40
CA SER A 443 -34.85 4.26 25.47
C SER A 443 -36.06 5.21 25.45
N PRO A 444 -37.23 4.82 25.98
CA PRO A 444 -38.39 5.71 26.05
C PRO A 444 -38.08 7.06 26.69
N GLU A 445 -37.27 7.08 27.75
CA GLU A 445 -36.83 8.28 28.43
C GLU A 445 -35.88 9.13 27.56
N ASP A 446 -34.92 8.49 26.86
CA ASP A 446 -34.02 9.20 25.93
C ASP A 446 -34.79 9.83 24.76
N LEU A 447 -35.84 9.16 24.27
CA LEU A 447 -36.68 9.67 23.19
C LEU A 447 -37.42 10.93 23.63
N LEU A 448 -38.02 10.95 24.82
CA LEU A 448 -38.71 12.13 25.35
C LEU A 448 -37.77 13.34 25.42
N ARG A 449 -36.52 13.13 25.86
CA ARG A 449 -35.50 14.18 25.88
C ARG A 449 -35.12 14.63 24.47
N THR A 450 -34.81 13.68 23.60
CA THR A 450 -34.38 13.91 22.21
C THR A 450 -35.41 14.72 21.40
N GLU A 451 -36.70 14.44 21.60
CA GLU A 451 -37.78 15.20 20.98
C GLU A 451 -37.70 16.69 21.37
N GLN A 452 -37.49 17.00 22.65
CA GLN A 452 -37.38 18.38 23.13
C GLN A 452 -36.06 19.04 22.70
N GLU A 453 -34.96 18.30 22.64
CA GLU A 453 -33.69 18.77 22.09
C GLU A 453 -33.85 19.17 20.62
N THR A 454 -34.57 18.37 19.83
CA THR A 454 -34.79 18.64 18.41
C THR A 454 -35.74 19.83 18.18
N LEU A 455 -36.77 19.98 19.03
CA LEU A 455 -37.61 21.19 19.02
C LEU A 455 -36.79 22.45 19.32
N ALA A 456 -35.93 22.40 20.33
CA ALA A 456 -35.07 23.53 20.70
C ALA A 456 -34.11 23.91 19.56
N MET A 457 -33.41 22.95 18.97
CA MET A 457 -32.54 23.19 17.80
C MET A 457 -33.31 23.76 16.62
N THR A 458 -34.52 23.24 16.34
CA THR A 458 -35.39 23.75 15.26
C THR A 458 -35.80 25.19 15.51
N GLU A 459 -36.20 25.53 16.75
CA GLU A 459 -36.58 26.90 17.11
C GLU A 459 -35.42 27.88 16.89
N TYR A 460 -34.22 27.53 17.36
CA TYR A 460 -33.03 28.35 17.17
C TYR A 460 -32.70 28.55 15.69
N LEU A 461 -32.72 27.48 14.87
CA LEU A 461 -32.41 27.56 13.45
C LEU A 461 -33.39 28.48 12.69
N PHE A 462 -34.66 28.51 13.09
CA PHE A 462 -35.66 29.37 12.47
C PHE A 462 -35.57 30.82 12.93
N GLU A 463 -35.36 31.05 14.23
CA GLU A 463 -35.23 32.40 14.79
C GLU A 463 -33.95 33.10 14.32
N SER A 464 -32.86 32.34 14.15
CA SER A 464 -31.58 32.85 13.66
C SER A 464 -31.49 32.95 12.13
N SER A 465 -32.52 32.48 11.41
CA SER A 465 -32.55 32.51 9.94
C SER A 465 -32.68 33.95 9.43
N SER A 466 -31.78 34.31 8.53
CA SER A 466 -31.90 35.53 7.72
C SER A 466 -33.04 35.42 6.71
N ASP A 467 -33.61 36.57 6.37
CA ASP A 467 -34.63 36.69 5.33
C ASP A 467 -34.05 36.38 3.94
N TYR A 468 -34.92 35.88 3.06
CA TYR A 468 -34.61 35.68 1.65
C TYR A 468 -35.65 36.38 0.79
N ASP A 469 -35.22 37.42 0.08
CA ASP A 469 -36.08 38.12 -0.86
C ASP A 469 -36.33 37.23 -2.09
N MET A 470 -37.60 36.91 -2.33
CA MET A 470 -38.05 36.00 -3.38
C MET A 470 -38.97 36.73 -4.35
N GLU A 471 -38.71 36.56 -5.64
CA GLU A 471 -39.61 37.05 -6.67
C GLU A 471 -40.90 36.24 -6.66
N ARG A 472 -42.03 36.94 -6.64
CA ARG A 472 -43.34 36.29 -6.74
C ARG A 472 -43.63 35.89 -8.18
N ASN A 473 -43.56 34.60 -8.45
CA ASN A 473 -43.99 34.06 -9.72
C ASN A 473 -45.51 33.89 -9.79
N ARG A 474 -46.14 34.44 -10.84
CA ARG A 474 -47.58 34.31 -11.11
C ARG A 474 -47.90 33.28 -12.20
N GLN A 475 -46.89 32.70 -12.84
CA GLN A 475 -47.08 31.72 -13.89
C GLN A 475 -47.48 30.36 -13.31
N LYS A 476 -48.42 29.70 -13.96
CA LYS A 476 -48.83 28.33 -13.61
C LYS A 476 -47.95 27.36 -14.40
N GLY A 477 -47.26 26.48 -13.70
CA GLY A 477 -46.45 25.43 -14.34
C GLY A 477 -47.27 24.21 -14.76
N ASP A 478 -46.92 23.61 -15.90
CA ASP A 478 -47.38 22.32 -16.39
C ASP A 478 -46.42 21.18 -15.94
N PRO A 479 -46.86 20.27 -15.05
CA PRO A 479 -46.00 19.19 -14.57
C PRO A 479 -45.58 18.19 -15.66
N ILE A 480 -46.36 18.02 -16.73
CA ILE A 480 -46.01 17.11 -17.85
C ILE A 480 -44.81 17.69 -18.62
N ASN A 481 -44.85 18.99 -18.91
CA ASN A 481 -43.71 19.67 -19.52
C ASN A 481 -42.50 19.71 -18.56
N GLY A 482 -42.75 19.88 -17.26
CA GLY A 482 -41.72 19.84 -16.22
C GLY A 482 -40.91 18.54 -16.20
N GLU A 483 -41.58 17.40 -16.32
CA GLU A 483 -40.94 16.09 -16.41
C GLU A 483 -40.02 15.97 -17.63
N LEU A 484 -40.50 16.42 -18.80
CA LEU A 484 -39.72 16.43 -20.03
C LEU A 484 -38.49 17.34 -19.90
N LEU A 485 -38.63 18.51 -19.28
CA LEU A 485 -37.54 19.44 -19.04
C LEU A 485 -36.50 18.86 -18.08
N VAL A 486 -36.91 18.22 -16.98
CA VAL A 486 -35.99 17.53 -16.05
C VAL A 486 -35.14 16.48 -16.79
N SER A 487 -35.76 15.73 -17.70
CA SER A 487 -35.09 14.69 -18.47
C SER A 487 -34.17 15.24 -19.58
N SER A 488 -34.50 16.39 -20.17
CA SER A 488 -33.79 16.94 -21.33
C SER A 488 -32.72 17.99 -20.98
N LEU A 489 -32.85 18.71 -19.86
CA LEU A 489 -31.93 19.77 -19.43
C LEU A 489 -30.74 19.25 -18.62
N GLY A 490 -30.59 17.92 -18.49
CA GLY A 490 -29.46 17.30 -17.82
C GLY A 490 -29.53 17.32 -16.29
N CYS A 491 -30.70 17.59 -15.70
CA CYS A 491 -30.90 17.53 -14.24
C CYS A 491 -30.48 16.16 -13.67
N LEU A 492 -30.79 15.08 -14.41
CA LEU A 492 -30.45 13.70 -14.06
C LEU A 492 -28.95 13.36 -14.17
N GLY A 493 -28.12 14.28 -14.66
CA GLY A 493 -26.66 14.11 -14.63
C GLY A 493 -26.04 14.37 -13.25
N CYS A 494 -26.80 14.99 -12.34
CA CYS A 494 -26.38 15.25 -10.96
C CYS A 494 -27.41 14.80 -9.93
N HIS A 495 -28.69 14.77 -10.28
CA HIS A 495 -29.78 14.42 -9.38
C HIS A 495 -30.40 13.07 -9.72
N GLU A 496 -30.78 12.34 -8.69
CA GLU A 496 -31.58 11.12 -8.82
C GLU A 496 -33.03 11.41 -8.44
N ILE A 497 -33.96 10.64 -9.01
CA ILE A 497 -35.37 10.61 -8.61
C ILE A 497 -35.73 9.15 -8.38
N GLN A 498 -35.33 8.63 -7.22
CA GLN A 498 -35.43 7.20 -6.92
C GLN A 498 -36.00 6.98 -5.51
N PRO A 499 -37.22 6.45 -5.37
CA PRO A 499 -37.90 6.32 -4.07
C PRO A 499 -37.27 5.28 -3.16
N GLU A 500 -36.79 4.16 -3.72
CA GLU A 500 -36.21 3.05 -2.98
C GLU A 500 -34.74 2.86 -3.31
N PRO A 501 -33.93 2.26 -2.42
CA PRO A 501 -32.56 1.86 -2.75
C PRO A 501 -32.50 0.96 -3.98
N ASP A 502 -31.52 1.18 -4.87
CA ASP A 502 -31.27 0.26 -6.00
C ASP A 502 -30.60 -1.01 -5.44
N PRO A 503 -31.23 -2.20 -5.55
CA PRO A 503 -30.62 -3.43 -5.06
C PRO A 503 -29.34 -3.81 -5.82
N ASP A 504 -29.16 -3.30 -7.04
CA ASP A 504 -28.01 -3.56 -7.91
C ASP A 504 -27.00 -2.39 -7.89
N TYR A 505 -27.12 -1.45 -6.95
CA TYR A 505 -26.20 -0.32 -6.82
C TYR A 505 -24.76 -0.79 -6.55
N ASP A 506 -23.86 -0.47 -7.47
CA ASP A 506 -22.42 -0.66 -7.30
C ASP A 506 -21.79 0.62 -6.73
N PRO A 507 -21.25 0.62 -5.50
CA PRO A 507 -20.54 1.76 -4.93
C PRO A 507 -19.19 1.93 -5.62
N SER A 508 -19.21 2.51 -6.83
CA SER A 508 -18.03 2.81 -7.62
C SER A 508 -17.72 4.30 -7.59
N LEU A 509 -16.47 4.65 -7.90
CA LEU A 509 -16.06 6.05 -8.06
C LEU A 509 -16.92 6.77 -9.11
N GLN A 510 -17.35 6.05 -10.16
CA GLN A 510 -18.18 6.62 -11.21
C GLN A 510 -19.59 6.95 -10.70
N ASN A 511 -20.22 6.05 -9.94
CA ASN A 511 -21.57 6.27 -9.41
C ASN A 511 -21.58 7.36 -8.34
N LEU A 512 -20.58 7.39 -7.45
CA LEU A 512 -20.40 8.48 -6.48
C LEU A 512 -20.31 9.85 -7.13
N ARG A 513 -19.72 9.94 -8.34
CA ARG A 513 -19.63 11.18 -9.12
C ARG A 513 -20.95 11.62 -9.74
N LEU A 514 -21.88 10.71 -10.00
CA LEU A 514 -23.21 11.05 -10.53
C LEU A 514 -24.11 11.65 -9.44
N GLU A 515 -23.92 11.23 -8.19
CA GLU A 515 -24.63 11.71 -7.02
C GLU A 515 -24.05 13.05 -6.46
N GLN A 516 -23.85 14.07 -7.29
CA GLN A 516 -23.44 15.41 -6.83
C GLN A 516 -24.61 16.20 -6.23
N GLY A 517 -25.79 16.03 -6.79
CA GLY A 517 -27.04 16.60 -6.30
C GLY A 517 -27.76 15.64 -5.37
N PRO A 518 -28.54 16.14 -4.40
CA PRO A 518 -29.39 15.28 -3.59
C PRO A 518 -30.48 14.61 -4.44
N ASN A 519 -30.89 13.42 -4.02
CA ASN A 519 -32.10 12.78 -4.53
C ASN A 519 -33.32 13.73 -4.34
N LEU A 520 -34.12 13.88 -5.39
CA LEU A 520 -35.24 14.82 -5.47
C LEU A 520 -36.57 14.23 -4.99
N ILE A 521 -36.58 13.01 -4.45
CA ILE A 521 -37.77 12.49 -3.78
C ILE A 521 -38.19 13.37 -2.60
N GLY A 522 -39.51 13.45 -2.42
CA GLY A 522 -40.20 14.18 -1.36
C GLY A 522 -40.05 15.71 -1.43
N VAL A 523 -39.51 16.29 -2.51
CA VAL A 523 -39.25 17.74 -2.58
C VAL A 523 -40.51 18.58 -2.29
N GLY A 524 -41.69 18.12 -2.70
CA GLY A 524 -42.97 18.76 -2.40
C GLY A 524 -43.38 18.81 -0.92
N SER A 525 -42.76 17.99 -0.07
CA SER A 525 -42.92 18.01 1.40
C SER A 525 -41.88 18.92 2.08
N LYS A 526 -40.76 19.21 1.38
CA LYS A 526 -39.64 19.99 1.94
C LYS A 526 -39.78 21.49 1.73
N THR A 527 -40.26 21.90 0.57
CA THR A 527 -40.24 23.30 0.13
C THR A 527 -41.53 23.66 -0.60
N ASP A 528 -41.76 24.95 -0.79
CA ASP A 528 -42.90 25.45 -1.57
C ASP A 528 -42.51 25.88 -3.00
N ARG A 529 -43.53 26.35 -3.74
CA ARG A 529 -43.41 26.82 -5.12
C ARG A 529 -42.57 28.08 -5.26
N GLU A 530 -42.73 29.05 -4.35
CA GLU A 530 -42.02 30.33 -4.47
C GLU A 530 -40.52 30.11 -4.30
N TRP A 531 -40.13 29.32 -3.30
CA TRP A 531 -38.74 28.98 -3.07
C TRP A 531 -38.13 28.19 -4.24
N LEU A 532 -38.81 27.12 -4.68
CA LEU A 532 -38.26 26.25 -5.73
C LEU A 532 -38.12 26.97 -7.06
N PHE A 533 -39.08 27.83 -7.42
CA PHE A 533 -38.97 28.69 -8.60
C PHE A 533 -37.73 29.58 -8.54
N ASN A 534 -37.54 30.31 -7.43
CA ASN A 534 -36.40 31.23 -7.28
C ASN A 534 -35.07 30.48 -7.27
N TRP A 535 -35.01 29.30 -6.65
CA TRP A 535 -33.84 28.42 -6.67
C TRP A 535 -33.49 27.96 -8.09
N LEU A 536 -34.48 27.53 -8.88
CA LEU A 536 -34.28 27.10 -10.28
C LEU A 536 -33.85 28.25 -11.19
N LYS A 537 -34.35 29.47 -10.94
CA LYS A 537 -33.98 30.67 -11.69
C LYS A 537 -32.55 31.12 -11.43
N ASN A 538 -32.14 31.15 -10.17
CA ASN A 538 -30.79 31.53 -9.79
C ASN A 538 -30.41 30.97 -8.40
N PRO A 539 -29.74 29.81 -8.31
CA PRO A 539 -29.43 29.20 -7.02
C PRO A 539 -28.38 30.00 -6.22
N TYR A 540 -27.58 30.83 -6.89
CA TYR A 540 -26.53 31.65 -6.26
C TYR A 540 -27.06 32.76 -5.35
N THR A 541 -28.31 33.21 -5.52
CA THR A 541 -28.92 34.23 -4.64
C THR A 541 -29.27 33.66 -3.26
N TYR A 542 -29.59 32.36 -3.21
CA TYR A 542 -29.82 31.65 -1.97
C TYR A 542 -28.50 31.19 -1.36
N HIS A 543 -27.66 30.50 -2.15
CA HIS A 543 -26.39 29.92 -1.71
C HIS A 543 -25.26 30.22 -2.71
N PRO A 544 -24.42 31.26 -2.47
CA PRO A 544 -23.37 31.67 -3.40
C PRO A 544 -22.38 30.57 -3.77
N GLY A 545 -22.04 29.69 -2.83
CA GLY A 545 -21.12 28.55 -3.03
C GLY A 545 -21.79 27.26 -3.54
N THR A 546 -23.01 27.32 -4.09
CA THR A 546 -23.71 26.12 -4.57
C THR A 546 -23.04 25.52 -5.80
N LYS A 547 -23.00 24.18 -5.86
CA LYS A 547 -22.54 23.44 -7.04
C LYS A 547 -23.59 23.40 -8.17
N MET A 548 -24.86 23.70 -7.87
CA MET A 548 -25.91 23.72 -8.88
C MET A 548 -25.72 24.92 -9.81
N PRO A 549 -25.57 24.71 -11.13
CA PRO A 549 -25.37 25.81 -12.07
C PRO A 549 -26.67 26.61 -12.29
N ASN A 550 -26.53 27.86 -12.70
CA ASN A 550 -27.66 28.60 -13.26
C ASN A 550 -27.99 28.03 -14.66
N LEU A 551 -29.12 27.33 -14.76
CA LEU A 551 -29.59 26.66 -15.97
C LEU A 551 -30.19 27.63 -17.02
N ARG A 552 -30.25 28.93 -16.73
CA ARG A 552 -30.77 29.99 -17.62
C ARG A 552 -32.21 29.74 -18.08
N LEU A 553 -33.02 29.14 -17.22
CA LEU A 553 -34.41 28.80 -17.49
C LEU A 553 -35.25 30.07 -17.68
N THR A 554 -36.19 30.00 -18.62
CA THR A 554 -37.31 30.95 -18.67
C THR A 554 -38.21 30.78 -17.44
N ASP A 555 -39.05 31.78 -17.16
CA ASP A 555 -39.97 31.71 -16.02
C ASP A 555 -40.96 30.55 -16.17
N GLN A 556 -41.38 30.25 -17.41
CA GLN A 556 -42.33 29.15 -17.66
C GLN A 556 -41.66 27.80 -17.45
N GLU A 557 -40.45 27.59 -17.98
CA GLU A 557 -39.70 26.34 -17.75
C GLU A 557 -39.42 26.11 -16.26
N ALA A 558 -39.01 27.15 -15.52
CA ALA A 558 -38.81 27.06 -14.08
C ALA A 558 -40.11 26.73 -13.34
N SER A 559 -41.25 27.29 -13.78
CA SER A 559 -42.57 27.00 -13.24
C SER A 559 -43.00 25.56 -13.49
N ASP A 560 -42.79 25.06 -14.71
CA ASP A 560 -43.15 23.71 -15.14
C ASP A 560 -42.36 22.66 -14.34
N ILE A 561 -41.03 22.84 -14.24
CA ILE A 561 -40.16 21.99 -13.43
C ILE A 561 -40.57 22.03 -11.96
N ALA A 562 -40.84 23.22 -11.41
CA ALA A 562 -41.28 23.35 -10.02
C ALA A 562 -42.62 22.62 -9.79
N SER A 563 -43.58 22.75 -10.69
CA SER A 563 -44.87 22.04 -10.62
C SER A 563 -44.69 20.52 -10.62
N TYR A 564 -43.78 19.98 -11.45
CA TYR A 564 -43.47 18.56 -11.48
C TYR A 564 -42.84 18.07 -10.17
N LEU A 565 -41.77 18.73 -9.70
CA LEU A 565 -41.05 18.30 -8.50
C LEU A 565 -41.89 18.44 -7.22
N LEU A 566 -42.75 19.46 -7.13
CA LEU A 566 -43.62 19.66 -5.95
C LEU A 566 -44.80 18.68 -5.90
N ALA A 567 -45.11 18.00 -7.00
CA ALA A 567 -46.09 16.92 -6.99
C ALA A 567 -45.57 15.68 -6.25
N ASN A 568 -44.24 15.53 -6.13
CA ASN A 568 -43.63 14.44 -5.40
C ASN A 568 -43.55 14.77 -3.90
N LYS A 569 -44.49 14.22 -3.13
CA LYS A 569 -44.58 14.33 -1.67
C LYS A 569 -44.30 13.01 -0.98
N ASN A 570 -43.90 13.08 0.28
CA ASN A 570 -43.78 11.93 1.17
C ASN A 570 -44.85 12.06 2.26
N ASP A 571 -46.04 11.55 1.98
CA ASP A 571 -47.20 11.68 2.87
C ASP A 571 -47.00 10.93 4.20
N GLU A 572 -46.23 9.83 4.20
CA GLU A 572 -45.90 9.07 5.42
C GLU A 572 -44.99 9.89 6.35
N PHE A 573 -43.97 10.53 5.79
CA PHE A 573 -43.12 11.46 6.53
C PHE A 573 -43.92 12.65 7.07
N ASP A 574 -44.78 13.24 6.25
CA ASP A 574 -45.60 14.39 6.63
C ASP A 574 -46.63 14.06 7.73
N ALA A 575 -47.11 12.81 7.77
CA ALA A 575 -48.04 12.32 8.79
C ALA A 575 -47.38 12.05 10.15
N THR A 576 -46.04 12.02 10.23
CA THR A 576 -45.34 11.79 11.51
C THR A 576 -45.60 12.95 12.47
N PRO A 577 -46.10 12.70 13.70
CA PRO A 577 -46.45 13.77 14.62
C PRO A 577 -45.20 14.52 15.11
N VAL A 578 -45.35 15.83 15.32
CA VAL A 578 -44.39 16.66 16.05
C VAL A 578 -44.97 16.88 17.45
N PRO A 579 -44.22 16.53 18.52
CA PRO A 579 -44.72 16.69 19.87
C PRO A 579 -44.80 18.16 20.27
N ASP A 580 -45.69 18.47 21.21
CA ASP A 580 -45.71 19.76 21.89
C ASP A 580 -44.51 19.90 22.84
N VAL A 581 -44.21 21.14 23.23
CA VAL A 581 -43.13 21.42 24.18
C VAL A 581 -43.49 20.86 25.56
N ASN A 582 -42.61 20.00 26.08
CA ASN A 582 -42.66 19.53 27.46
C ASN A 582 -41.75 20.41 28.32
N GLU A 583 -42.35 21.30 29.12
CA GLU A 583 -41.60 22.27 29.92
C GLU A 583 -40.72 21.62 30.99
N GLU A 584 -41.09 20.46 31.52
CA GLU A 584 -40.29 19.75 32.54
C GLU A 584 -38.96 19.29 31.94
N VAL A 585 -39.02 18.59 30.81
CA VAL A 585 -37.84 18.11 30.08
C VAL A 585 -37.02 19.27 29.52
N LEU A 586 -37.67 20.33 29.01
CA LEU A 586 -36.97 21.52 28.54
C LEU A 586 -36.22 22.24 29.67
N ASN A 587 -36.79 22.29 30.88
CA ASN A 587 -36.11 22.83 32.05
C ASN A 587 -34.90 21.97 32.44
N GLU A 588 -34.98 20.64 32.34
CA GLU A 588 -33.83 19.76 32.56
C GLU A 588 -32.71 20.04 31.56
N ILE A 589 -33.02 20.09 30.26
CA ILE A 589 -32.04 20.38 29.20
C ILE A 589 -31.39 21.76 29.43
N SER A 590 -32.20 22.79 29.71
CA SER A 590 -31.72 24.14 29.98
C SER A 590 -30.84 24.18 31.23
N SER A 591 -31.26 23.47 32.29
CA SER A 591 -30.53 23.34 33.56
C SER A 591 -29.15 22.71 33.34
N ASP A 592 -29.06 21.66 32.52
CA ASP A 592 -27.80 20.97 32.24
C ASP A 592 -26.75 21.96 31.72
N PHE A 593 -27.08 22.74 30.70
CA PHE A 593 -26.17 23.74 30.15
C PHE A 593 -25.89 24.90 31.12
N LEU A 594 -26.92 25.42 31.80
CA LEU A 594 -26.74 26.50 32.78
C LEU A 594 -25.83 26.09 33.95
N SER A 595 -25.92 24.82 34.39
CA SER A 595 -25.15 24.30 35.52
C SER A 595 -23.64 24.23 35.28
N GLN A 596 -23.18 24.33 34.02
CA GLN A 596 -21.75 24.37 33.70
C GLN A 596 -21.05 25.61 34.26
N LEU A 597 -21.79 26.73 34.37
CA LEU A 597 -21.24 28.04 34.75
C LEU A 597 -21.91 28.64 36.00
N ASN A 598 -23.01 28.06 36.47
CA ASN A 598 -23.83 28.62 37.54
C ASN A 598 -24.05 27.64 38.69
N SER A 599 -24.19 28.17 39.91
CA SER A 599 -24.61 27.38 41.08
C SER A 599 -26.07 26.94 40.96
N SER A 600 -26.47 25.88 41.66
CA SER A 600 -27.85 25.35 41.61
C SER A 600 -28.92 26.41 41.93
N THR A 601 -28.63 27.37 42.82
CA THR A 601 -29.54 28.49 43.12
C THR A 601 -29.67 29.46 41.96
N GLN A 602 -28.55 29.79 41.29
CA GLN A 602 -28.57 30.67 40.13
C GLN A 602 -29.28 30.01 38.94
N VAL A 603 -29.05 28.72 38.70
CA VAL A 603 -29.74 27.96 37.65
C VAL A 603 -31.25 28.02 37.86
N LYS A 604 -31.72 27.76 39.09
CA LYS A 604 -33.16 27.82 39.41
C LYS A 604 -33.75 29.20 39.11
N ASN A 605 -33.09 30.28 39.54
CA ASN A 605 -33.57 31.64 39.30
C ASN A 605 -33.63 31.97 37.80
N LEU A 606 -32.59 31.62 37.03
CA LEU A 606 -32.54 31.85 35.59
C LEU A 606 -33.66 31.08 34.87
N LEU A 607 -33.92 29.83 35.26
CA LEU A 607 -35.02 29.04 34.69
C LEU A 607 -36.41 29.61 35.01
N GLU A 608 -36.59 30.24 36.18
CA GLU A 608 -37.84 30.91 36.56
C GLU A 608 -38.04 32.23 35.79
N GLU A 609 -36.95 32.92 35.44
CA GLU A 609 -36.97 34.19 34.69
C GLU A 609 -37.16 33.99 33.18
N MET A 610 -36.66 32.89 32.60
CA MET A 610 -36.76 32.61 31.18
C MET A 610 -38.15 32.10 30.77
N SER A 611 -38.70 32.69 29.71
CA SER A 611 -39.87 32.16 29.00
C SER A 611 -39.55 30.84 28.28
N THR A 612 -40.59 30.08 27.92
CA THR A 612 -40.46 28.83 27.15
C THR A 612 -39.70 29.05 25.83
N LYS A 613 -39.94 30.19 25.14
CA LYS A 613 -39.20 30.54 23.91
C LYS A 613 -37.72 30.79 24.21
N GLU A 614 -37.40 31.54 25.27
CA GLU A 614 -36.00 31.80 25.64
C GLU A 614 -35.26 30.51 26.01
N LYS A 615 -35.93 29.56 26.69
CA LYS A 615 -35.39 28.24 27.00
C LYS A 615 -35.11 27.41 25.75
N LEU A 616 -36.02 27.43 24.77
CA LEU A 616 -35.83 26.77 23.48
C LEU A 616 -34.64 27.37 22.72
N LEU A 617 -34.53 28.70 22.65
CA LEU A 617 -33.43 29.36 21.95
C LEU A 617 -32.08 29.08 22.63
N TYR A 618 -32.01 29.22 23.96
CA TYR A 618 -30.80 28.94 24.72
C TYR A 618 -30.38 27.48 24.62
N SER A 619 -31.31 26.54 24.79
CA SER A 619 -31.03 25.11 24.66
C SER A 619 -30.64 24.77 23.23
N GLY A 620 -31.35 25.30 22.22
CA GLY A 620 -31.10 25.05 20.81
C GLY A 620 -29.71 25.50 20.35
N GLU A 621 -29.28 26.70 20.78
CA GLU A 621 -27.93 27.19 20.52
C GLU A 621 -26.87 26.25 21.11
N ASN A 622 -27.01 25.89 22.38
CA ASN A 622 -26.06 25.02 23.05
C ASN A 622 -26.05 23.60 22.47
N LEU A 623 -27.20 23.07 22.08
CA LEU A 623 -27.33 21.76 21.44
C LEU A 623 -26.70 21.73 20.05
N ILE A 624 -26.86 22.78 19.23
CA ILE A 624 -26.16 22.91 17.94
C ILE A 624 -24.65 22.94 18.14
N GLY A 625 -24.19 23.65 19.18
CA GLY A 625 -22.80 23.66 19.60
C GLY A 625 -22.29 22.29 20.05
N HIS A 626 -23.13 21.56 20.76
CA HIS A 626 -22.82 20.26 21.36
C HIS A 626 -22.79 19.12 20.34
N TYR A 627 -23.79 19.03 19.45
CA TYR A 627 -23.83 18.05 18.35
C TYR A 627 -22.92 18.43 17.18
N GLY A 628 -22.34 19.63 17.21
CA GLY A 628 -21.40 20.08 16.20
C GLY A 628 -22.04 20.28 14.83
N CYS A 629 -23.35 20.58 14.75
CA CYS A 629 -24.06 20.74 13.47
C CYS A 629 -23.40 21.82 12.60
N TYR A 630 -22.79 22.83 13.23
CA TYR A 630 -22.02 23.88 12.55
C TYR A 630 -20.76 23.39 11.85
N SER A 631 -20.24 22.19 12.17
CA SER A 631 -19.10 21.62 11.44
C SER A 631 -19.48 21.32 9.99
N CYS A 632 -20.69 20.77 9.78
CA CYS A 632 -21.23 20.46 8.45
C CYS A 632 -22.05 21.61 7.85
N HIS A 633 -22.63 22.50 8.64
CA HIS A 633 -23.55 23.53 8.17
C HIS A 633 -23.05 24.95 8.43
N ASN A 634 -23.36 25.89 7.54
CA ASN A 634 -23.25 27.31 7.85
C ASN A 634 -24.49 27.74 8.65
N ILE A 635 -24.28 28.10 9.92
CA ILE A 635 -25.32 28.48 10.87
C ILE A 635 -24.95 29.83 11.46
N GLN A 636 -25.91 30.74 11.54
CA GLN A 636 -25.74 32.08 12.10
C GLN A 636 -25.27 31.98 13.55
N GLY A 637 -24.17 32.65 13.90
CA GLY A 637 -23.60 32.65 15.26
C GLY A 637 -22.54 31.57 15.50
N PHE A 638 -22.25 30.72 14.51
CA PHE A 638 -21.27 29.64 14.61
C PHE A 638 -20.13 29.75 13.57
N GLU A 639 -19.96 30.91 12.94
CA GLU A 639 -18.97 31.15 11.89
C GLU A 639 -17.53 30.87 12.35
N ASP A 640 -17.20 31.30 13.56
CA ASP A 640 -15.83 31.25 14.11
C ASP A 640 -15.55 29.98 14.92
N LYS A 641 -16.49 29.01 14.92
CA LYS A 641 -16.34 27.77 15.70
C LYS A 641 -15.48 26.76 14.95
N LYS A 642 -14.51 26.19 15.66
CA LYS A 642 -13.64 25.12 15.13
C LYS A 642 -14.41 23.80 15.01
N PRO A 643 -14.06 22.94 14.03
CA PRO A 643 -14.62 21.61 13.90
C PRO A 643 -14.65 20.83 15.23
N ILE A 644 -15.72 20.07 15.46
CA ILE A 644 -15.96 19.42 16.75
C ILE A 644 -15.10 18.17 17.01
N GLY A 645 -14.71 17.46 15.95
CA GLY A 645 -14.00 16.19 16.05
C GLY A 645 -12.50 16.37 16.19
N ILE A 646 -11.83 15.35 16.75
CA ILE A 646 -10.37 15.31 16.80
C ILE A 646 -9.73 15.40 15.41
N SER A 647 -8.47 15.85 15.36
CA SER A 647 -7.68 15.80 14.13
C SER A 647 -7.37 14.36 13.73
N LEU A 648 -7.54 14.05 12.44
CA LEU A 648 -7.27 12.70 11.89
C LEU A 648 -5.91 12.56 11.21
N ASN A 649 -5.08 13.61 11.20
CA ASN A 649 -3.77 13.62 10.52
C ASN A 649 -2.85 12.45 10.90
N TYR A 650 -2.88 12.05 12.17
CA TYR A 650 -1.99 11.01 12.72
C TYR A 650 -2.74 9.82 13.31
N GLU A 651 -4.07 9.77 13.14
CA GLU A 651 -4.91 8.77 13.81
C GLU A 651 -4.53 7.35 13.36
N GLY A 652 -4.33 7.15 12.06
CA GLY A 652 -3.88 5.87 11.49
C GLY A 652 -2.49 5.43 11.98
N SER A 653 -1.66 6.36 12.44
CA SER A 653 -0.29 6.10 12.93
C SER A 653 -0.24 5.78 14.42
N LYS A 654 -1.33 5.98 15.18
CA LYS A 654 -1.38 5.61 16.61
C LYS A 654 -1.07 4.13 16.82
N LEU A 655 -0.39 3.81 17.92
CA LEU A 655 -0.21 2.43 18.35
C LEU A 655 -1.56 1.84 18.75
N ILE A 656 -1.78 0.55 18.49
CA ILE A 656 -3.02 -0.15 18.88
C ILE A 656 -3.29 -0.01 20.38
N THR A 657 -2.25 0.01 21.21
CA THR A 657 -2.35 0.21 22.67
C THR A 657 -2.82 1.59 23.09
N LYS A 658 -2.83 2.57 22.17
CA LYS A 658 -3.37 3.92 22.38
C LYS A 658 -4.78 4.08 21.83
N LEU A 659 -5.33 3.06 21.19
CA LEU A 659 -6.73 3.05 20.75
C LEU A 659 -7.59 2.49 21.87
N ASP A 660 -8.68 3.21 22.18
CA ASP A 660 -9.63 2.79 23.20
C ASP A 660 -10.64 1.79 22.61
N PHE A 661 -10.66 0.56 23.14
CA PHE A 661 -11.60 -0.48 22.74
C PHE A 661 -12.88 -0.51 23.60
N GLY A 662 -13.02 0.45 24.53
CA GLY A 662 -14.15 0.51 25.46
C GLY A 662 -14.29 -0.79 26.25
N PHE A 663 -15.53 -1.23 26.49
CA PHE A 663 -15.80 -2.50 27.15
C PHE A 663 -15.81 -3.71 26.19
N TRP A 664 -15.32 -3.53 24.95
CA TRP A 664 -15.41 -4.53 23.89
C TRP A 664 -14.08 -5.21 23.54
N HIS A 665 -13.09 -5.13 24.44
CA HIS A 665 -11.75 -5.73 24.28
C HIS A 665 -11.78 -7.20 23.82
N ASP A 666 -12.67 -8.02 24.37
CA ASP A 666 -12.75 -9.45 24.05
C ASP A 666 -13.54 -9.75 22.76
N LYS A 667 -14.24 -8.76 22.20
CA LYS A 667 -15.14 -8.91 21.06
C LYS A 667 -14.60 -8.28 19.79
N ILE A 668 -13.76 -7.24 19.90
CA ILE A 668 -13.13 -6.57 18.77
C ILE A 668 -11.68 -7.04 18.71
N PRO A 669 -11.24 -7.69 17.62
CA PRO A 669 -9.84 -8.04 17.48
C PRO A 669 -8.94 -6.80 17.60
N HIS A 670 -7.84 -6.91 18.35
CA HIS A 670 -6.90 -5.80 18.55
C HIS A 670 -6.02 -5.56 17.30
N THR A 671 -6.65 -5.02 16.26
CA THR A 671 -6.05 -4.55 15.02
C THR A 671 -6.57 -3.15 14.70
N LYS A 672 -5.86 -2.40 13.85
CA LYS A 672 -6.28 -1.05 13.46
C LYS A 672 -7.53 -1.06 12.58
N TRP A 673 -7.58 -1.93 11.58
CA TRP A 673 -8.70 -1.97 10.64
C TRP A 673 -10.00 -2.38 11.33
N ASP A 674 -9.96 -3.33 12.28
CA ASP A 674 -11.15 -3.71 13.04
C ASP A 674 -11.64 -2.56 13.93
N TRP A 675 -10.73 -1.82 14.55
CA TRP A 675 -11.08 -0.64 15.36
C TRP A 675 -11.70 0.46 14.51
N PHE A 676 -11.06 0.88 13.41
CA PHE A 676 -11.59 1.93 12.53
C PHE A 676 -12.91 1.52 11.88
N TYR A 677 -13.06 0.27 11.47
CA TYR A 677 -14.31 -0.24 10.94
C TYR A 677 -15.45 -0.12 11.96
N ASN A 678 -15.23 -0.53 13.21
CA ASN A 678 -16.24 -0.41 14.26
C ASN A 678 -16.53 1.07 14.59
N LYS A 679 -15.52 1.93 14.66
CA LYS A 679 -15.70 3.36 14.92
C LYS A 679 -16.49 4.08 13.82
N ILE A 680 -16.36 3.68 12.57
CA ILE A 680 -17.12 4.28 11.46
C ILE A 680 -18.53 3.69 11.38
N ASN A 681 -18.67 2.38 11.54
CA ASN A 681 -19.94 1.68 11.30
C ASN A 681 -20.91 1.74 12.50
N GLN A 682 -20.37 1.69 13.72
CA GLN A 682 -21.13 1.68 14.98
C GLN A 682 -20.37 2.44 16.08
N PRO A 683 -20.13 3.76 15.93
CA PRO A 683 -19.40 4.56 16.92
C PRO A 683 -20.02 4.48 18.33
N GLU A 684 -21.35 4.40 18.43
CA GLU A 684 -22.10 4.33 19.69
C GLU A 684 -21.75 3.09 20.51
N LYS A 685 -21.23 2.03 19.87
CA LYS A 685 -20.81 0.79 20.54
C LYS A 685 -19.82 1.05 21.68
N TYR A 686 -18.99 2.07 21.56
CA TYR A 686 -17.97 2.40 22.56
C TYR A 686 -18.57 3.06 23.83
N ASP A 687 -19.83 3.50 23.76
CA ASP A 687 -20.59 4.02 24.89
C ASP A 687 -21.42 2.92 25.58
N LEU A 688 -21.42 1.71 25.01
CA LEU A 688 -22.20 0.57 25.45
C LEU A 688 -21.34 -0.40 26.25
N ILE A 689 -21.93 -0.95 27.31
CA ILE A 689 -21.33 -1.93 28.22
C ILE A 689 -22.00 -3.28 27.95
N PRO A 690 -21.28 -4.28 27.43
CA PRO A 690 -21.78 -5.65 27.32
C PRO A 690 -21.84 -6.29 28.72
N ASN A 691 -23.01 -6.83 29.08
CA ASN A 691 -23.24 -7.53 30.34
C ASN A 691 -23.00 -9.04 30.19
N ASP A 692 -22.73 -9.73 31.30
CA ASP A 692 -22.45 -11.18 31.32
C ASP A 692 -23.62 -12.05 30.83
N ASP A 693 -24.86 -11.55 30.94
CA ASP A 693 -26.08 -12.21 30.46
C ASP A 693 -26.36 -12.00 28.97
N GLY A 694 -25.47 -11.29 28.26
CA GLY A 694 -25.59 -10.96 26.85
C GLY A 694 -26.44 -9.71 26.56
N THR A 695 -26.96 -9.05 27.59
CA THR A 695 -27.61 -7.74 27.44
C THR A 695 -26.59 -6.63 27.30
N ILE A 696 -27.04 -5.44 26.88
CA ILE A 696 -26.20 -4.26 26.72
C ILE A 696 -26.78 -3.14 27.57
N SER A 697 -25.93 -2.48 28.36
CA SER A 697 -26.28 -1.28 29.11
C SER A 697 -25.59 -0.05 28.51
N VAL A 698 -26.22 1.12 28.64
CA VAL A 698 -25.60 2.40 28.25
C VAL A 698 -24.76 2.89 29.41
N LYS A 699 -23.53 3.33 29.15
CA LYS A 699 -22.68 3.93 30.18
C LYS A 699 -23.38 5.15 30.80
N GLU A 700 -23.66 5.11 32.10
CA GLU A 700 -24.23 6.25 32.81
C GLU A 700 -23.19 7.36 32.89
N LEU A 701 -23.39 8.39 32.07
CA LEU A 701 -22.66 9.65 32.12
C LEU A 701 -23.65 10.77 32.44
N LYS A 702 -23.19 11.91 32.95
CA LYS A 702 -24.06 13.09 33.03
C LYS A 702 -24.57 13.43 31.62
N PRO A 703 -25.76 14.04 31.45
CA PRO A 703 -26.32 14.31 30.11
C PRO A 703 -25.34 14.99 29.15
N LEU A 704 -24.53 15.94 29.64
CA LEU A 704 -23.49 16.63 28.86
C LEU A 704 -22.23 15.79 28.58
N GLU A 705 -21.99 14.75 29.38
CA GLU A 705 -20.88 13.81 29.26
C GLU A 705 -21.28 12.57 28.42
N LYS A 706 -22.57 12.21 28.34
CA LYS A 706 -23.09 11.07 27.55
C LYS A 706 -22.70 11.13 26.07
N TYR A 707 -22.54 12.33 25.53
CA TYR A 707 -22.27 12.55 24.12
C TYR A 707 -20.85 13.07 23.84
N SER A 708 -20.03 13.33 24.86
CA SER A 708 -18.63 13.76 24.69
C SER A 708 -17.69 12.63 24.24
N LEU A 709 -18.18 11.39 24.15
CA LEU A 709 -17.44 10.23 23.63
C LEU A 709 -17.48 10.14 22.09
N ILE A 710 -18.23 11.04 21.44
CA ILE A 710 -18.25 11.23 19.98
C ILE A 710 -17.01 12.03 19.50
N GLN A 711 -16.33 12.76 20.40
CA GLN A 711 -15.14 13.56 20.09
C GLN A 711 -13.86 12.73 19.94
#